data_AF-A0A261U7N0-F1
#
_entry.id   AF-A0A261U7N0-F1
#
_cell.length_a   1.000
_cell.length_b   1.000
_cell.length_c   1.000
_cell.angle_alpha   90.00
_cell.angle_beta   90.00
_cell.angle_gamma   90.00
#
_symmetry.space_group_name_H-M   'P 1'
#
loop_
_entity.id
_entity.type
_entity.pdbx_description
1 polymer ?
#
loop_
_entity_poly.entity_id
_entity_poly.type
_entity_poly.pdbx_seq_one_letter_code
_entity_poly.pdbx_strand_id
1 'polypeptide(L)'
;MIEQGAPNAVRDALARFQFDMSAVDSQGQTPLHLAIALGKIGIAIALLENPRSDMSVAIHAVNRDGHTPLTLAVERLAADTRNLRLIKVLIEMGGTPPVGRSVEGDTQKDDTYANALLLIATKGDVAAAHTWALKVGLLGFEKLFAGQHAALRRACEEGDTVKVKTLMDAGVDASFVLMRMLEQHSPLSPACGKAVRHLISAGVDLFSALSHAVAANSVEAVRALLLLGATGEQALMRAAEAHGLQAMSLLVKSGVKAESTLINQAKNGDVKAVRLLLGEASISDKLDKTQVLKALTASRCQDAVKLLIDEGVDVHDFLFQQLTLGVKDDAKLLIRAGANVSGLVRTLTMGAVDHPDEIEPLGTLIALGVDSASTLYDMAKEGKKTEAKILIAAKAPINDALLYAPVPERADLEITLAQAYNEVVQTSQQMARSGYADATLASKLIVAQDYIASPKGKEYKTIVQGMTKNAGDDRRNFSELLHALGNVDWALINELVHADETAAGEALMLLTRLKCLPLARLLLDAGAEPHHAIVDATDSNNLDRLSFLIRAGCDESIVLANLLMRPTGNRLAQALIQRERLDVFKTLKYLAERGEPSRVKQFIPAITDGQRELIRAVAGNNSDLMRVLIGAGVDTPKTLVSAISNAEIEVAKRLVSLGTNTAVALVEALVQKQDDVAQVLLSLGADLRDALGHATKMRDRAIMSRLVDLMRA
;
A
#
# COMPACT_ATOMS: atom_id res chain seq x y z
N MET A 1 -42.56 -47.74 19.15
CA MET A 1 -42.52 -46.67 18.12
C MET A 1 -41.09 -46.34 17.72
N ILE A 2 -40.20 -45.99 18.65
CA ILE A 2 -38.78 -45.69 18.35
C ILE A 2 -38.02 -46.93 17.82
N GLU A 3 -38.24 -48.10 18.44
CA GLU A 3 -37.54 -49.35 18.08
C GLU A 3 -37.90 -49.97 16.74
N GLN A 4 -39.09 -49.69 16.18
CA GLN A 4 -39.57 -50.34 14.95
C GLN A 4 -40.25 -49.39 13.94
N GLY A 5 -40.53 -48.14 14.31
CA GLY A 5 -41.23 -47.19 13.43
C GLY A 5 -40.34 -46.56 12.37
N ALA A 6 -40.95 -46.14 11.25
CA ALA A 6 -40.31 -45.32 10.23
C ALA A 6 -40.28 -43.84 10.65
N PRO A 7 -39.30 -43.02 10.23
CA PRO A 7 -39.20 -41.60 10.60
C PRO A 7 -40.48 -40.80 10.31
N ASN A 8 -41.12 -41.05 9.17
CA ASN A 8 -42.37 -40.36 8.79
C ASN A 8 -43.54 -40.76 9.69
N ALA A 9 -43.65 -42.03 10.06
CA ALA A 9 -44.68 -42.49 11.00
C ALA A 9 -44.46 -41.89 12.40
N VAL A 10 -43.20 -41.71 12.82
CA VAL A 10 -42.88 -41.01 14.08
C VAL A 10 -43.27 -39.53 14.00
N ARG A 11 -42.96 -38.83 12.89
CA ARG A 11 -43.38 -37.44 12.68
C ARG A 11 -44.90 -37.28 12.70
N ASP A 12 -45.62 -38.15 11.98
CA ASP A 12 -47.08 -38.14 11.92
C ASP A 12 -47.69 -38.40 13.30
N ALA A 13 -47.10 -39.32 14.08
CA ALA A 13 -47.52 -39.57 15.45
C ALA A 13 -47.27 -38.36 16.35
N LEU A 14 -46.07 -37.77 16.32
CA LEU A 14 -45.70 -36.59 17.12
C LEU A 14 -46.56 -35.36 16.77
N ALA A 15 -47.05 -35.24 15.53
CA ALA A 15 -47.96 -34.17 15.12
C ALA A 15 -49.40 -34.36 15.62
N ARG A 16 -49.84 -35.62 15.82
CA ARG A 16 -51.21 -35.98 16.19
C ARG A 16 -51.41 -36.17 17.69
N PHE A 17 -50.37 -36.59 18.41
CA PHE A 17 -50.45 -36.96 19.82
C PHE A 17 -49.37 -36.24 20.65
N GLN A 18 -49.69 -35.91 21.90
CA GLN A 18 -48.70 -35.42 22.85
C GLN A 18 -47.99 -36.61 23.50
N PHE A 19 -46.66 -36.61 23.42
CA PHE A 19 -45.81 -37.62 24.06
C PHE A 19 -44.95 -36.95 25.13
N ASP A 20 -44.79 -37.62 26.26
CA ASP A 20 -43.80 -37.22 27.26
C ASP A 20 -42.40 -37.60 26.76
N MET A 21 -41.67 -36.58 26.29
CA MET A 21 -40.32 -36.72 25.77
C MET A 21 -39.27 -36.91 26.87
N SER A 22 -39.64 -36.71 28.14
CA SER A 22 -38.78 -36.91 29.31
C SER A 22 -38.90 -38.31 29.92
N ALA A 23 -39.89 -39.09 29.49
CA ALA A 23 -40.09 -40.46 29.96
C ALA A 23 -38.82 -41.29 29.75
N VAL A 24 -38.44 -42.08 30.76
CA VAL A 24 -37.23 -42.93 30.71
C VAL A 24 -37.58 -44.40 30.82
N ASP A 25 -36.78 -45.24 30.16
CA ASP A 25 -36.86 -46.68 30.27
C ASP A 25 -36.15 -47.23 31.53
N SER A 26 -36.03 -48.57 31.61
CA SER A 26 -35.32 -49.25 32.68
C SER A 26 -33.82 -48.95 32.76
N GLN A 27 -33.22 -48.27 31.78
CA GLN A 27 -31.82 -47.83 31.76
C GLN A 27 -31.67 -46.31 31.92
N GLY A 28 -32.76 -45.61 32.26
CA GLY A 28 -32.76 -44.15 32.33
C GLY A 28 -32.69 -43.50 30.94
N GLN A 29 -32.94 -44.23 29.86
CA GLN A 29 -32.87 -43.72 28.50
C GLN A 29 -34.20 -43.08 28.10
N THR A 30 -34.13 -41.80 27.71
CA THR A 30 -35.24 -41.10 27.05
C THR A 30 -35.47 -41.64 25.63
N PRO A 31 -36.61 -41.34 24.98
CA PRO A 31 -36.84 -41.69 23.58
C PRO A 31 -35.70 -41.24 22.64
N LEU A 32 -35.05 -40.12 22.97
CA LEU A 32 -33.91 -39.60 22.23
C LEU A 32 -32.64 -40.46 22.46
N HIS A 33 -32.35 -40.86 23.70
CA HIS A 33 -31.25 -41.79 23.98
C HIS A 33 -31.44 -43.13 23.24
N LEU A 34 -32.65 -43.69 23.27
CA LEU A 34 -32.97 -44.94 22.57
C LEU A 34 -32.79 -44.81 21.06
N ALA A 35 -33.25 -43.70 20.46
CA ALA A 35 -33.06 -43.46 19.04
C ALA A 35 -31.57 -43.39 18.66
N ILE A 36 -30.73 -42.80 19.51
CA ILE A 36 -29.27 -42.67 19.31
C ILE A 36 -28.57 -44.02 19.51
N ALA A 37 -28.87 -44.72 20.61
CA ALA A 37 -28.27 -46.01 20.93
C ALA A 37 -28.53 -47.06 19.85
N LEU A 38 -29.69 -46.96 19.17
CA LEU A 38 -30.09 -47.83 18.06
C LEU A 38 -29.62 -47.34 16.67
N GLY A 39 -28.89 -46.23 16.58
CA GLY A 39 -28.41 -45.66 15.32
C GLY A 39 -29.52 -45.11 14.41
N LYS A 40 -30.71 -44.83 14.96
CA LYS A 40 -31.89 -44.40 14.21
C LYS A 40 -31.94 -42.88 14.07
N ILE A 41 -30.96 -42.33 13.36
CA ILE A 41 -30.76 -40.88 13.22
C ILE A 41 -31.98 -40.16 12.67
N GLY A 42 -32.67 -40.72 11.68
CA GLY A 42 -33.89 -40.12 11.12
C GLY A 42 -35.03 -40.01 12.14
N ILE A 43 -35.10 -40.94 13.10
CA ILE A 43 -36.05 -40.88 14.21
C ILE A 43 -35.56 -39.87 15.26
N ALA A 44 -34.28 -39.86 15.60
CA ALA A 44 -33.70 -38.89 16.54
C ALA A 44 -33.91 -37.43 16.06
N ILE A 45 -33.69 -37.16 14.77
CA ILE A 45 -33.96 -35.85 14.15
C ILE A 45 -35.46 -35.54 14.19
N ALA A 46 -36.34 -36.49 13.86
CA ALA A 46 -37.78 -36.29 13.93
C ALA A 46 -38.28 -35.99 15.36
N LEU A 47 -37.64 -36.54 16.38
CA LEU A 47 -37.93 -36.22 17.79
C LEU A 47 -37.48 -34.80 18.15
N LEU A 48 -36.34 -34.34 17.63
CA LEU A 48 -35.81 -33.00 17.88
C LEU A 48 -36.59 -31.90 17.14
N GLU A 49 -37.10 -32.18 15.94
CA GLU A 49 -37.87 -31.23 15.11
C GLU A 49 -39.30 -30.97 15.64
N ASN A 50 -39.72 -31.56 16.76
CA ASN A 50 -41.08 -31.43 17.26
C ASN A 50 -41.34 -30.04 17.90
N PRO A 51 -42.22 -29.19 17.34
CA PRO A 51 -42.46 -27.84 17.85
C PRO A 51 -43.34 -27.77 19.10
N ARG A 52 -43.94 -28.89 19.54
CA ARG A 52 -44.99 -28.92 20.58
C ARG A 52 -44.53 -29.43 21.96
N SER A 53 -43.25 -29.73 22.13
CA SER A 53 -42.71 -30.35 23.35
C SER A 53 -41.68 -29.48 24.05
N ASP A 54 -41.67 -29.50 25.38
CA ASP A 54 -40.61 -28.98 26.25
C ASP A 54 -39.33 -29.83 26.07
N MET A 55 -38.73 -29.75 24.89
CA MET A 55 -37.58 -30.56 24.47
C MET A 55 -36.31 -30.23 25.30
N SER A 56 -36.32 -29.07 25.97
CA SER A 56 -35.25 -28.59 26.87
C SER A 56 -34.88 -29.59 27.96
N VAL A 57 -35.85 -30.33 28.54
CA VAL A 57 -35.54 -31.31 29.58
C VAL A 57 -34.92 -32.59 28.99
N ALA A 58 -35.40 -33.04 27.83
CA ALA A 58 -34.98 -34.29 27.22
C ALA A 58 -33.58 -34.22 26.58
N ILE A 59 -33.14 -33.05 26.12
CA ILE A 59 -31.79 -32.85 25.54
C ILE A 59 -30.68 -32.83 26.59
N HIS A 60 -31.02 -32.59 27.87
CA HIS A 60 -30.08 -32.56 29.00
C HIS A 60 -30.25 -33.75 29.95
N ALA A 61 -31.22 -34.64 29.69
CA ALA A 61 -31.42 -35.83 30.50
C ALA A 61 -30.16 -36.70 30.50
N VAL A 62 -29.84 -37.33 31.64
CA VAL A 62 -28.66 -38.17 31.80
C VAL A 62 -29.12 -39.62 32.02
N ASN A 63 -28.63 -40.55 31.22
CA ASN A 63 -28.93 -41.97 31.40
C ASN A 63 -28.12 -42.58 32.57
N ARG A 64 -28.33 -43.87 32.88
CA ARG A 64 -27.59 -44.53 33.97
C ARG A 64 -26.07 -44.64 33.76
N ASP A 65 -25.62 -44.54 32.52
CA ASP A 65 -24.20 -44.54 32.17
C ASP A 65 -23.55 -43.16 32.33
N GLY A 66 -24.32 -42.13 32.66
CA GLY A 66 -23.83 -40.76 32.79
C GLY A 66 -23.75 -40.01 31.45
N HIS A 67 -24.41 -40.49 30.40
CA HIS A 67 -24.44 -39.82 29.10
C HIS A 67 -25.69 -38.96 28.94
N THR A 68 -25.51 -37.74 28.47
CA THR A 68 -26.55 -36.97 27.79
C THR A 68 -26.71 -37.45 26.35
N PRO A 69 -27.83 -37.14 25.65
CA PRO A 69 -28.01 -37.50 24.24
C PRO A 69 -26.84 -37.03 23.36
N LEU A 70 -26.29 -35.85 23.63
CA LEU A 70 -25.11 -35.34 22.93
C LEU A 70 -23.88 -36.22 23.17
N THR A 71 -23.54 -36.52 24.42
CA THR A 71 -22.34 -37.32 24.73
C THR A 71 -22.47 -38.76 24.25
N LEU A 72 -23.69 -39.33 24.26
CA LEU A 72 -23.97 -40.65 23.68
C LEU A 72 -23.81 -40.64 22.15
N ALA A 73 -24.25 -39.57 21.48
CA ALA A 73 -24.05 -39.42 20.03
C ALA A 73 -22.56 -39.28 19.67
N VAL A 74 -21.78 -38.57 20.49
CA VAL A 74 -20.32 -38.43 20.35
C VAL A 74 -19.62 -39.77 20.58
N GLU A 75 -19.98 -40.53 21.62
CA GLU A 75 -19.42 -41.86 21.88
C GLU A 75 -19.66 -42.82 20.69
N ARG A 76 -20.86 -42.77 20.10
CA ARG A 76 -21.23 -43.60 18.94
C ARG A 76 -20.68 -43.12 17.62
N LEU A 77 -19.97 -41.99 17.58
CA LEU A 77 -19.46 -41.40 16.35
C LEU A 77 -18.38 -42.28 15.69
N ALA A 78 -17.60 -43.03 16.47
CA ALA A 78 -16.61 -43.97 15.95
C ALA A 78 -17.24 -45.11 15.11
N ALA A 79 -18.50 -45.46 15.39
CA ALA A 79 -19.21 -46.55 14.71
C ALA A 79 -20.00 -46.09 13.48
N ASP A 80 -20.52 -44.86 13.47
CA ASP A 80 -21.34 -44.34 12.37
C ASP A 80 -21.21 -42.81 12.23
N THR A 81 -20.68 -42.36 11.09
CA THR A 81 -20.49 -40.93 10.77
C THR A 81 -21.79 -40.18 10.54
N ARG A 82 -22.89 -40.89 10.24
CA ARG A 82 -24.20 -40.25 10.08
C ARG A 82 -24.67 -39.58 11.39
N ASN A 83 -24.05 -39.95 12.53
CA ASN A 83 -24.25 -39.29 13.82
C ASN A 83 -23.74 -37.84 13.85
N LEU A 84 -22.84 -37.40 12.96
CA LEU A 84 -22.38 -36.00 12.89
C LEU A 84 -23.53 -35.03 12.63
N ARG A 85 -24.43 -35.40 11.71
CA ARG A 85 -25.61 -34.58 11.41
C ARG A 85 -26.48 -34.43 12.65
N LEU A 86 -26.65 -35.51 13.42
CA LEU A 86 -27.40 -35.46 14.66
C LEU A 86 -26.70 -34.61 15.72
N ILE A 87 -25.37 -34.74 15.87
CA ILE A 87 -24.58 -33.95 16.81
C ILE A 87 -24.74 -32.45 16.53
N LYS A 88 -24.68 -32.03 15.27
CA LYS A 88 -24.92 -30.62 14.89
C LYS A 88 -26.31 -30.14 15.34
N VAL A 89 -27.36 -30.91 15.07
CA VAL A 89 -28.72 -30.57 15.50
C VAL A 89 -28.82 -30.51 17.04
N LEU A 90 -28.18 -31.44 17.76
CA LEU A 90 -28.16 -31.43 19.22
C LEU A 90 -27.45 -30.19 19.79
N ILE A 91 -26.37 -29.74 19.16
CA ILE A 91 -25.65 -28.51 19.56
C ILE A 91 -26.49 -27.26 19.27
N GLU A 92 -27.15 -27.19 18.11
CA GLU A 92 -28.05 -26.08 17.75
C GLU A 92 -29.23 -25.95 18.71
N MET A 93 -29.72 -27.08 19.23
CA MET A 93 -30.78 -27.13 20.24
C MET A 93 -30.28 -26.85 21.66
N GLY A 94 -28.98 -26.56 21.84
CA GLY A 94 -28.39 -26.19 23.12
C GLY A 94 -27.93 -27.38 23.98
N GLY A 95 -27.81 -28.58 23.42
CA GLY A 95 -27.35 -29.77 24.14
C GLY A 95 -25.95 -29.58 24.74
N THR A 96 -25.78 -30.03 25.98
CA THR A 96 -24.51 -29.94 26.73
C THR A 96 -24.11 -31.32 27.27
N PRO A 97 -22.81 -31.54 27.56
CA PRO A 97 -22.39 -32.67 28.38
C PRO A 97 -22.93 -32.51 29.82
N PRO A 98 -23.00 -33.61 30.60
CA PRO A 98 -23.50 -33.57 31.96
C PRO A 98 -22.65 -32.65 32.85
N VAL A 99 -23.31 -31.92 33.76
CA VAL A 99 -22.64 -31.06 34.76
C VAL A 99 -22.29 -31.91 35.98
N GLY A 100 -21.08 -32.46 36.00
CA GLY A 100 -20.55 -33.24 37.13
C GLY A 100 -19.31 -34.02 36.71
N ARG A 101 -18.25 -33.99 37.52
CA ARG A 101 -17.04 -34.80 37.27
C ARG A 101 -17.41 -36.28 37.30
N SER A 102 -16.86 -37.05 36.36
CA SER A 102 -16.86 -38.50 36.41
C SER A 102 -16.33 -38.96 37.77
N VAL A 103 -16.86 -40.09 38.25
CA VAL A 103 -16.26 -40.79 39.39
C VAL A 103 -14.82 -41.14 38.99
N GLU A 104 -13.84 -40.73 39.80
CA GLU A 104 -12.40 -40.85 39.50
C GLU A 104 -12.06 -42.24 38.91
N GLY A 105 -11.66 -42.30 37.63
CA GLY A 105 -11.05 -43.50 37.04
C GLY A 105 -11.49 -43.92 35.63
N ASP A 106 -12.53 -43.35 35.02
CA ASP A 106 -12.98 -43.74 33.67
C ASP A 106 -12.50 -42.78 32.57
N THR A 107 -11.27 -43.02 32.09
CA THR A 107 -10.61 -42.18 31.06
C THR A 107 -11.41 -42.08 29.74
N GLN A 108 -12.23 -43.09 29.42
CA GLN A 108 -12.99 -43.12 28.18
C GLN A 108 -14.16 -42.13 28.21
N LYS A 109 -14.78 -41.93 29.37
CA LYS A 109 -15.87 -40.96 29.55
C LYS A 109 -15.34 -39.53 29.54
N ASP A 110 -14.19 -39.30 30.15
CA ASP A 110 -13.53 -37.99 30.16
C ASP A 110 -13.14 -37.53 28.74
N ASP A 111 -12.58 -38.42 27.91
CA ASP A 111 -12.28 -38.14 26.50
C ASP A 111 -13.56 -37.83 25.70
N THR A 112 -14.65 -38.55 25.95
CA THR A 112 -15.94 -38.35 25.28
C THR A 112 -16.53 -36.98 25.63
N TYR A 113 -16.44 -36.56 26.89
CA TYR A 113 -16.89 -35.25 27.33
C TYR A 113 -16.02 -34.12 26.78
N ALA A 114 -14.69 -34.29 26.77
CA ALA A 114 -13.77 -33.33 26.16
C ALA A 114 -14.06 -33.15 24.65
N ASN A 115 -14.30 -34.26 23.93
CA ASN A 115 -14.68 -34.23 22.52
C ASN A 115 -16.04 -33.54 22.29
N ALA A 116 -17.02 -33.76 23.18
CA ALA A 116 -18.32 -33.09 23.11
C ALA A 116 -18.21 -31.58 23.34
N LEU A 117 -17.42 -31.15 24.34
CA LEU A 117 -17.16 -29.73 24.61
C LEU A 117 -16.45 -29.06 23.43
N LEU A 118 -15.49 -29.74 22.83
CA LEU A 118 -14.79 -29.27 21.65
C LEU A 118 -15.75 -29.07 20.47
N LEU A 119 -16.61 -30.05 20.19
CA LEU A 119 -17.62 -29.92 19.13
C LEU A 119 -18.63 -28.81 19.42
N ILE A 120 -19.02 -28.58 20.68
CA ILE A 120 -19.86 -27.43 21.06
C ILE A 120 -19.14 -26.12 20.75
N ALA A 121 -17.87 -25.98 21.17
CA ALA A 121 -17.08 -24.77 20.95
C ALA A 121 -16.94 -24.44 19.46
N THR A 122 -16.92 -25.45 18.59
CA THR A 122 -16.85 -25.28 17.13
C THR A 122 -18.20 -25.36 16.43
N LYS A 123 -19.32 -25.36 17.16
CA LYS A 123 -20.69 -25.47 16.60
C LYS A 123 -20.87 -26.70 15.70
N GLY A 124 -20.18 -27.79 16.03
CA GLY A 124 -20.20 -29.06 15.29
C GLY A 124 -19.37 -29.06 14.01
N ASP A 125 -18.54 -28.05 13.77
CA ASP A 125 -17.53 -28.08 12.71
C ASP A 125 -16.36 -28.98 13.13
N VAL A 126 -16.25 -30.13 12.44
CA VAL A 126 -15.24 -31.16 12.69
C VAL A 126 -13.84 -30.69 12.27
N ALA A 127 -13.72 -29.87 11.23
CA ALA A 127 -12.42 -29.35 10.79
C ALA A 127 -11.88 -28.30 11.75
N ALA A 128 -12.74 -27.38 12.20
CA ALA A 128 -12.38 -26.45 13.27
C ALA A 128 -12.00 -27.21 14.56
N ALA A 129 -12.72 -28.28 14.88
CA ALA A 129 -12.44 -29.12 16.06
C ALA A 129 -11.09 -29.84 15.95
N HIS A 130 -10.75 -30.45 14.82
CA HIS A 130 -9.42 -31.05 14.59
C HIS A 130 -8.31 -30.01 14.73
N THR A 131 -8.50 -28.80 14.20
CA THR A 131 -7.50 -27.72 14.29
C THR A 131 -7.24 -27.33 15.76
N TRP A 132 -8.30 -27.19 16.55
CA TRP A 132 -8.18 -26.85 17.96
C TRP A 132 -7.63 -28.01 18.80
N ALA A 133 -8.04 -29.25 18.50
CA ALA A 133 -7.51 -30.45 19.13
C ALA A 133 -5.99 -30.57 18.95
N LEU A 134 -5.48 -30.31 17.74
CA LEU A 134 -4.05 -30.27 17.45
C LEU A 134 -3.32 -29.21 18.28
N LYS A 135 -3.89 -28.00 18.38
CA LYS A 135 -3.32 -26.88 19.14
C LYS A 135 -3.24 -27.15 20.65
N VAL A 136 -4.24 -27.85 21.20
CA VAL A 136 -4.31 -28.18 22.63
C VAL A 136 -3.65 -29.53 22.97
N GLY A 137 -3.34 -30.35 21.96
CA GLY A 137 -2.75 -31.67 22.14
C GLY A 137 -3.76 -32.76 22.55
N LEU A 138 -5.04 -32.60 22.21
CA LEU A 138 -6.11 -33.54 22.57
C LEU A 138 -6.12 -34.76 21.62
N LEU A 139 -5.26 -35.74 21.88
CA LEU A 139 -5.10 -36.96 21.06
C LEU A 139 -6.38 -37.82 20.99
N GLY A 140 -7.29 -37.69 21.96
CA GLY A 140 -8.55 -38.44 22.01
C GLY A 140 -9.51 -38.11 20.87
N PHE A 141 -9.47 -36.89 20.34
CA PHE A 141 -10.36 -36.46 19.26
C PHE A 141 -10.00 -37.14 17.92
N GLU A 142 -8.71 -37.30 17.62
CA GLU A 142 -8.25 -37.96 16.39
C GLU A 142 -8.64 -39.44 16.36
N LYS A 143 -8.59 -40.10 17.52
CA LYS A 143 -8.97 -41.52 17.65
C LYS A 143 -10.43 -41.76 17.31
N LEU A 144 -11.30 -40.77 17.56
CA LEU A 144 -12.73 -40.83 17.27
C LEU A 144 -13.02 -41.08 15.78
N PHE A 145 -12.13 -40.60 14.91
CA PHE A 145 -12.26 -40.68 13.45
C PHE A 145 -11.25 -41.63 12.79
N ALA A 146 -10.45 -42.37 13.56
CA ALA A 146 -9.34 -43.17 13.03
C ALA A 146 -9.78 -44.20 11.98
N GLY A 147 -10.91 -44.86 12.20
CA GLY A 147 -11.46 -45.83 11.25
C GLY A 147 -11.88 -45.19 9.93
N GLN A 148 -12.51 -44.01 10.01
CA GLN A 148 -12.99 -43.26 8.85
C GLN A 148 -11.84 -42.62 8.08
N HIS A 149 -10.83 -42.09 8.78
CA HIS A 149 -9.61 -41.58 8.17
C HIS A 149 -8.88 -42.69 7.38
N ALA A 150 -8.80 -43.90 7.95
CA ALA A 150 -8.22 -45.05 7.27
C ALA A 150 -9.06 -45.52 6.06
N ALA A 151 -10.39 -45.50 6.19
CA ALA A 151 -11.30 -45.84 5.10
C ALA A 151 -11.20 -44.83 3.94
N LEU A 152 -11.13 -43.54 4.26
CA LEU A 152 -10.96 -42.47 3.28
C LEU A 152 -9.61 -42.59 2.55
N ARG A 153 -8.52 -42.80 3.30
CA ARG A 153 -7.18 -43.01 2.71
C ARG A 153 -7.18 -44.18 1.74
N ARG A 154 -7.73 -45.33 2.13
CA ARG A 154 -7.80 -46.53 1.27
C ARG A 154 -8.65 -46.29 0.03
N ALA A 155 -9.81 -45.64 0.17
CA ALA A 155 -10.66 -45.28 -0.98
C ALA A 155 -9.91 -44.37 -1.98
N CYS A 156 -9.11 -43.42 -1.48
CA CYS A 156 -8.27 -42.58 -2.31
C CYS A 156 -7.14 -43.37 -3.01
N GLU A 157 -6.49 -44.31 -2.33
CA GLU A 157 -5.45 -45.17 -2.92
C GLU A 157 -6.01 -46.06 -4.05
N GLU A 158 -7.19 -46.65 -3.82
CA GLU A 158 -7.91 -47.48 -4.79
C GLU A 158 -8.44 -46.64 -5.98
N GLY A 159 -8.86 -45.40 -5.72
CA GLY A 159 -9.47 -44.51 -6.71
C GLY A 159 -10.99 -44.59 -6.77
N ASP A 160 -11.62 -45.02 -5.68
CA ASP A 160 -13.07 -45.11 -5.56
C ASP A 160 -13.67 -43.72 -5.27
N THR A 161 -13.91 -42.96 -6.34
CA THR A 161 -14.43 -41.57 -6.26
C THR A 161 -15.81 -41.49 -5.61
N VAL A 162 -16.61 -42.55 -5.70
CA VAL A 162 -17.93 -42.61 -5.07
C VAL A 162 -17.77 -42.71 -3.56
N LYS A 163 -16.95 -43.64 -3.07
CA LYS A 163 -16.68 -43.75 -1.62
C LYS A 163 -15.99 -42.51 -1.04
N VAL A 164 -15.11 -41.87 -1.79
CA VAL A 164 -14.47 -40.61 -1.34
C VAL A 164 -15.53 -39.54 -1.12
N LYS A 165 -16.42 -39.32 -2.09
CA LYS A 165 -17.50 -38.34 -1.96
C LYS A 165 -18.46 -38.68 -0.82
N THR A 166 -18.88 -39.94 -0.68
CA THR A 166 -19.80 -40.33 0.40
C THR A 166 -19.21 -40.14 1.79
N LEU A 167 -17.90 -40.36 1.97
CA LEU A 167 -17.20 -40.10 3.23
C LEU A 167 -17.04 -38.60 3.50
N MET A 168 -16.75 -37.80 2.47
CA MET A 168 -16.70 -36.32 2.60
C MET A 168 -18.09 -35.74 2.92
N ASP A 169 -19.14 -36.20 2.24
CA ASP A 169 -20.53 -35.82 2.49
C ASP A 169 -21.01 -36.23 3.89
N ALA A 170 -20.44 -37.32 4.43
CA ALA A 170 -20.69 -37.75 5.79
C ALA A 170 -20.01 -36.85 6.84
N GLY A 171 -19.18 -35.89 6.43
CA GLY A 171 -18.52 -34.93 7.32
C GLY A 171 -17.15 -35.37 7.85
N VAL A 172 -16.51 -36.35 7.19
CA VAL A 172 -15.12 -36.73 7.51
C VAL A 172 -14.18 -35.61 7.06
N ASP A 173 -13.26 -35.22 7.95
CA ASP A 173 -12.28 -34.17 7.68
C ASP A 173 -11.17 -34.66 6.73
N ALA A 174 -11.43 -34.52 5.44
CA ALA A 174 -10.47 -34.85 4.40
C ALA A 174 -9.22 -33.94 4.42
N SER A 175 -9.33 -32.73 4.95
CA SER A 175 -8.24 -31.76 5.08
C SER A 175 -7.23 -32.21 6.13
N PHE A 176 -7.71 -32.73 7.26
CA PHE A 176 -6.87 -33.38 8.26
C PHE A 176 -6.18 -34.64 7.73
N VAL A 177 -6.89 -35.50 6.98
CA VAL A 177 -6.30 -36.71 6.36
C VAL A 177 -5.20 -36.33 5.37
N LEU A 178 -5.43 -35.33 4.53
CA LEU A 178 -4.43 -34.80 3.60
C LEU A 178 -3.18 -34.31 4.35
N MET A 179 -3.35 -33.49 5.39
CA MET A 179 -2.24 -33.00 6.20
C MET A 179 -1.44 -34.15 6.82
N ARG A 180 -2.09 -35.14 7.46
CA ARG A 180 -1.42 -36.30 8.08
C ARG A 180 -0.69 -37.19 7.07
N MET A 181 -1.11 -37.20 5.80
CA MET A 181 -0.39 -37.89 4.74
C MET A 181 0.90 -37.15 4.33
N LEU A 182 0.89 -35.82 4.41
CA LEU A 182 2.03 -34.97 4.05
C LEU A 182 3.07 -34.84 5.18
N GLU A 183 2.72 -35.14 6.43
CA GLU A 183 3.66 -35.17 7.57
C GLU A 183 4.66 -36.35 7.54
N GLN A 184 4.39 -37.43 6.82
CA GLN A 184 5.24 -38.63 6.89
C GLN A 184 6.58 -38.42 6.17
N HIS A 185 7.69 -38.43 6.91
CA HIS A 185 9.06 -38.28 6.40
C HIS A 185 9.49 -39.44 5.49
N SER A 186 9.41 -39.27 4.17
CA SER A 186 9.97 -40.14 3.11
C SER A 186 9.43 -39.64 1.77
N PRO A 187 10.08 -39.88 0.61
CA PRO A 187 9.39 -39.67 -0.68
C PRO A 187 8.01 -40.33 -0.63
N LEU A 188 6.98 -39.55 -0.97
CA LEU A 188 5.60 -40.02 -0.99
C LEU A 188 5.56 -41.33 -1.78
N SER A 189 5.04 -42.39 -1.15
CA SER A 189 4.83 -43.65 -1.86
C SER A 189 3.94 -43.38 -3.10
N PRO A 190 4.09 -44.14 -4.21
CA PRO A 190 3.25 -43.96 -5.39
C PRO A 190 1.74 -44.03 -5.07
N ALA A 191 1.38 -44.85 -4.07
CA ALA A 191 0.02 -44.97 -3.55
C ALA A 191 -0.43 -43.69 -2.83
N CYS A 192 0.39 -43.12 -1.93
CA CYS A 192 0.11 -41.85 -1.27
C CYS A 192 0.01 -40.69 -2.27
N GLY A 193 0.89 -40.61 -3.27
CA GLY A 193 0.81 -39.58 -4.32
C GLY A 193 -0.44 -39.68 -5.19
N LYS A 194 -0.96 -40.90 -5.43
CA LYS A 194 -2.26 -41.12 -6.10
C LYS A 194 -3.41 -40.66 -5.19
N ALA A 195 -3.36 -41.02 -3.92
CA ALA A 195 -4.38 -40.64 -2.95
C ALA A 195 -4.46 -39.12 -2.73
N VAL A 196 -3.32 -38.42 -2.62
CA VAL A 196 -3.27 -36.94 -2.55
C VAL A 196 -3.92 -36.31 -3.78
N ARG A 197 -3.63 -36.79 -4.99
CA ARG A 197 -4.26 -36.29 -6.22
C ARG A 197 -5.77 -36.50 -6.21
N HIS A 198 -6.24 -37.64 -5.73
CA HIS A 198 -7.66 -37.93 -5.63
C HIS A 198 -8.38 -37.02 -4.62
N LEU A 199 -7.76 -36.75 -3.47
CA LEU A 199 -8.29 -35.81 -2.49
C LEU A 199 -8.38 -34.38 -3.07
N ILE A 200 -7.36 -33.91 -3.77
CA ILE A 200 -7.39 -32.60 -4.43
C ILE A 200 -8.50 -32.57 -5.48
N SER A 201 -8.64 -33.62 -6.30
CA SER A 201 -9.70 -33.71 -7.31
C SER A 201 -11.11 -33.80 -6.71
N ALA A 202 -11.23 -34.24 -5.46
CA ALA A 202 -12.49 -34.30 -4.73
C ALA A 202 -12.89 -32.93 -4.12
N GLY A 203 -12.04 -31.91 -4.22
CA GLY A 203 -12.33 -30.56 -3.72
C GLY A 203 -12.02 -30.38 -2.24
N VAL A 204 -10.97 -31.02 -1.72
CA VAL A 204 -10.50 -30.79 -0.34
C VAL A 204 -10.10 -29.33 -0.13
N ASP A 205 -10.49 -28.78 1.01
CA ASP A 205 -10.13 -27.42 1.40
C ASP A 205 -8.66 -27.36 1.86
N LEU A 206 -7.79 -26.93 0.93
CA LEU A 206 -6.37 -26.74 1.18
C LEU A 206 -6.08 -25.70 2.26
N PHE A 207 -6.99 -24.74 2.50
CA PHE A 207 -6.81 -23.74 3.55
C PHE A 207 -6.99 -24.35 4.95
N SER A 208 -8.02 -25.18 5.13
CA SER A 208 -8.18 -25.97 6.37
C SER A 208 -7.00 -26.93 6.57
N ALA A 209 -6.55 -27.62 5.52
CA ALA A 209 -5.36 -28.48 5.58
C ALA A 209 -4.11 -27.72 6.04
N LEU A 210 -3.92 -26.50 5.54
CA LEU A 210 -2.84 -25.61 5.94
C LEU A 210 -2.99 -25.16 7.40
N SER A 211 -4.21 -24.85 7.84
CA SER A 211 -4.50 -24.49 9.23
C SER A 211 -4.20 -25.63 10.20
N HIS A 212 -4.51 -26.88 9.84
CA HIS A 212 -4.12 -28.06 10.60
C HIS A 212 -2.60 -28.22 10.67
N ALA A 213 -1.90 -28.04 9.55
CA ALA A 213 -0.44 -28.19 9.51
C ALA A 213 0.26 -27.14 10.40
N VAL A 214 -0.25 -25.90 10.42
CA VAL A 214 0.20 -24.85 11.33
C VAL A 214 -0.11 -25.19 12.78
N ALA A 215 -1.31 -25.71 13.07
CA ALA A 215 -1.69 -26.13 14.43
C ALA A 215 -0.87 -27.32 14.94
N ALA A 216 -0.47 -28.23 14.05
CA ALA A 216 0.41 -29.36 14.32
C ALA A 216 1.91 -28.97 14.40
N ASN A 217 2.24 -27.70 14.11
CA ASN A 217 3.61 -27.18 14.07
C ASN A 217 4.54 -27.95 13.09
N SER A 218 4.00 -28.38 11.93
CA SER A 218 4.71 -29.17 10.92
C SER A 218 5.17 -28.31 9.72
N VAL A 219 6.47 -28.08 9.59
CA VAL A 219 7.05 -27.26 8.51
C VAL A 219 6.93 -27.98 7.16
N GLU A 220 7.13 -29.29 7.15
CA GLU A 220 7.10 -30.15 5.97
C GLU A 220 5.70 -30.18 5.35
N ALA A 221 4.67 -30.36 6.18
CA ALA A 221 3.29 -30.37 5.70
C ALA A 221 2.88 -29.00 5.16
N VAL A 222 3.29 -27.90 5.81
CA VAL A 222 3.04 -26.54 5.30
C VAL A 222 3.73 -26.34 3.95
N ARG A 223 5.01 -26.69 3.81
CA ARG A 223 5.72 -26.59 2.52
C ARG A 223 5.04 -27.39 1.41
N ALA A 224 4.64 -28.62 1.70
CA ALA A 224 3.95 -29.46 0.73
C ALA A 224 2.59 -28.86 0.31
N LEU A 225 1.81 -28.33 1.25
CA LEU A 225 0.52 -27.70 0.97
C LEU A 225 0.66 -26.40 0.16
N LEU A 226 1.71 -25.60 0.42
CA LEU A 226 2.01 -24.42 -0.38
C LEU A 226 2.34 -24.79 -1.84
N LEU A 227 3.11 -25.86 -2.05
CA LEU A 227 3.39 -26.39 -3.39
C LEU A 227 2.13 -26.90 -4.11
N LEU A 228 1.14 -27.37 -3.35
CA LEU A 228 -0.16 -27.81 -3.87
C LEU A 228 -1.13 -26.64 -4.15
N GLY A 229 -0.73 -25.39 -3.88
CA GLY A 229 -1.52 -24.19 -4.17
C GLY A 229 -2.35 -23.66 -3.00
N ALA A 230 -2.06 -24.07 -1.76
CA ALA A 230 -2.71 -23.47 -0.58
C ALA A 230 -2.37 -21.98 -0.45
N THR A 231 -3.35 -21.16 -0.03
CA THR A 231 -3.21 -19.70 0.11
C THR A 231 -2.42 -19.30 1.36
N GLY A 232 -1.10 -19.45 1.30
CA GLY A 232 -0.18 -19.13 2.40
C GLY A 232 -0.31 -17.71 2.95
N GLU A 233 -0.47 -16.71 2.08
CA GLU A 233 -0.60 -15.30 2.49
C GLU A 233 -1.82 -15.05 3.38
N GLN A 234 -2.95 -15.68 3.06
CA GLN A 234 -4.17 -15.58 3.85
C GLN A 234 -4.00 -16.25 5.22
N ALA A 235 -3.31 -17.38 5.29
CA ALA A 235 -3.01 -18.05 6.55
C ALA A 235 -2.06 -17.20 7.42
N LEU A 236 -1.06 -16.56 6.81
CA LEU A 236 -0.14 -15.66 7.50
C LEU A 236 -0.86 -14.42 8.03
N MET A 237 -1.78 -13.85 7.26
CA MET A 237 -2.60 -12.72 7.70
C MET A 237 -3.48 -13.08 8.90
N ARG A 238 -4.18 -14.22 8.87
CA ARG A 238 -4.98 -14.69 10.02
C ARG A 238 -4.13 -14.99 11.25
N ALA A 239 -2.94 -15.58 11.07
CA ALA A 239 -2.02 -15.82 12.16
C ALA A 239 -1.57 -14.50 12.83
N ALA A 240 -1.37 -13.46 12.02
CA ALA A 240 -1.00 -12.14 12.49
C ALA A 240 -2.17 -11.41 13.20
N GLU A 241 -3.40 -11.51 12.68
CA GLU A 241 -4.62 -11.01 13.35
C GLU A 241 -4.87 -11.70 14.70
N ALA A 242 -4.54 -12.99 14.81
CA ALA A 242 -4.63 -13.74 16.06
C ALA A 242 -3.44 -13.49 17.00
N HIS A 243 -2.51 -12.58 16.66
CA HIS A 243 -1.25 -12.31 17.38
C HIS A 243 -0.39 -13.57 17.65
N GLY A 244 -0.47 -14.56 16.76
CA GLY A 244 0.18 -15.86 16.89
C GLY A 244 1.59 -15.89 16.33
N LEU A 245 2.58 -15.38 17.07
CA LEU A 245 3.98 -15.28 16.60
C LEU A 245 4.59 -16.63 16.16
N GLN A 246 4.29 -17.73 16.84
CA GLN A 246 4.80 -19.06 16.48
C GLN A 246 4.28 -19.52 15.11
N ALA A 247 2.98 -19.35 14.87
CA ALA A 247 2.35 -19.67 13.59
C ALA A 247 2.91 -18.82 12.44
N MET A 248 3.13 -17.52 12.70
CA MET A 248 3.78 -16.63 11.74
C MET A 248 5.20 -17.08 11.42
N SER A 249 6.02 -17.41 12.44
CA SER A 249 7.40 -17.90 12.23
C SER A 249 7.42 -19.16 11.37
N LEU A 250 6.53 -20.11 11.64
CA LEU A 250 6.46 -21.36 10.88
C LEU A 250 6.07 -21.12 9.42
N LEU A 251 5.07 -20.27 9.16
CA LEU A 251 4.62 -19.95 7.80
C LEU A 251 5.71 -19.24 6.99
N VAL A 252 6.41 -18.29 7.61
CA VAL A 252 7.53 -17.58 6.97
C VAL A 252 8.70 -18.54 6.68
N LYS A 253 9.09 -19.39 7.65
CA LYS A 253 10.10 -20.45 7.46
C LYS A 253 9.74 -21.46 6.37
N SER A 254 8.45 -21.59 6.08
CA SER A 254 7.94 -22.46 5.04
C SER A 254 7.92 -21.81 3.64
N GLY A 255 8.28 -20.52 3.53
CA GLY A 255 8.43 -19.81 2.26
C GLY A 255 7.22 -18.97 1.84
N VAL A 256 6.30 -18.67 2.75
CA VAL A 256 5.17 -17.76 2.47
C VAL A 256 5.67 -16.33 2.32
N LYS A 257 5.19 -15.62 1.30
CA LYS A 257 5.47 -14.20 1.10
C LYS A 257 4.84 -13.37 2.21
N ALA A 258 5.65 -12.53 2.85
CA ALA A 258 5.26 -11.75 4.01
C ALA A 258 4.87 -10.29 3.70
N GLU A 259 5.00 -9.82 2.46
CA GLU A 259 4.96 -8.39 2.11
C GLU A 259 3.62 -7.73 2.49
N SER A 260 2.50 -8.31 2.06
CA SER A 260 1.15 -7.83 2.37
C SER A 260 0.84 -7.85 3.88
N THR A 261 1.30 -8.90 4.56
CA THR A 261 1.11 -9.04 6.02
C THR A 261 1.99 -8.04 6.77
N LEU A 262 3.22 -7.80 6.34
CA LEU A 262 4.14 -6.83 6.91
C LEU A 262 3.54 -5.42 6.84
N ILE A 263 3.01 -5.02 5.67
CA ILE A 263 2.35 -3.72 5.50
C ILE A 263 1.12 -3.60 6.41
N ASN A 264 0.32 -4.66 6.56
CA ASN A 264 -0.86 -4.63 7.42
C ASN A 264 -0.49 -4.53 8.90
N GLN A 265 0.47 -5.34 9.37
CA GLN A 265 0.95 -5.30 10.74
C GLN A 265 1.68 -4.00 11.07
N ALA A 266 2.38 -3.43 10.08
CA ALA A 266 2.93 -2.08 10.16
C ALA A 266 1.84 -1.03 10.39
N LYS A 267 0.74 -1.05 9.63
CA LYS A 267 -0.39 -0.13 9.84
C LYS A 267 -1.02 -0.29 11.23
N ASN A 268 -1.09 -1.51 11.73
CA ASN A 268 -1.66 -1.83 13.04
C ASN A 268 -0.69 -1.55 14.21
N GLY A 269 0.58 -1.26 13.94
CA GLY A 269 1.58 -0.96 14.96
C GLY A 269 2.10 -2.16 15.75
N ASP A 270 1.93 -3.40 15.27
CA ASP A 270 2.43 -4.60 15.96
C ASP A 270 3.94 -4.76 15.75
N VAL A 271 4.73 -4.13 16.63
CA VAL A 271 6.20 -4.12 16.58
C VAL A 271 6.78 -5.54 16.64
N LYS A 272 6.15 -6.48 17.35
CA LYS A 272 6.68 -7.84 17.53
C LYS A 272 6.46 -8.66 16.26
N ALA A 273 5.28 -8.56 15.67
CA ALA A 273 4.98 -9.16 14.38
C ALA A 273 5.89 -8.60 13.29
N VAL A 274 6.05 -7.28 13.21
CA VAL A 274 6.94 -6.61 12.25
C VAL A 274 8.39 -7.07 12.40
N ARG A 275 8.91 -7.14 13.63
CA ARG A 275 10.28 -7.65 13.89
C ARG A 275 10.47 -9.08 13.39
N LEU A 276 9.52 -9.96 13.69
CA LEU A 276 9.58 -11.35 13.25
C LEU A 276 9.55 -11.44 11.73
N LEU A 277 8.63 -10.72 11.10
CA LEU A 277 8.50 -10.71 9.64
C LEU A 277 9.74 -10.14 8.96
N LEU A 278 10.39 -9.11 9.52
CA LEU A 278 11.64 -8.57 8.97
C LEU A 278 12.83 -9.52 9.18
N GLY A 279 12.94 -10.16 10.36
CA GLY A 279 14.08 -11.02 10.68
C GLY A 279 14.04 -12.42 10.04
N GLU A 280 12.84 -12.95 9.77
CA GLU A 280 12.65 -14.30 9.20
C GLU A 280 12.26 -14.27 7.72
N ALA A 281 11.68 -13.16 7.23
CA ALA A 281 11.52 -13.03 5.80
C ALA A 281 12.91 -12.84 5.21
N SER A 282 13.27 -13.71 4.26
CA SER A 282 14.24 -13.33 3.25
C SER A 282 13.65 -12.13 2.51
N ILE A 283 13.89 -10.92 3.03
CA ILE A 283 13.42 -9.67 2.45
C ILE A 283 13.89 -9.71 1.00
N SER A 284 12.95 -9.89 0.08
CA SER A 284 13.31 -9.97 -1.32
C SER A 284 13.96 -8.65 -1.69
N ASP A 285 15.01 -8.66 -2.51
CA ASP A 285 15.61 -7.44 -3.06
C ASP A 285 14.58 -6.58 -3.83
N LYS A 286 13.38 -7.11 -4.07
CA LYS A 286 12.24 -6.46 -4.74
C LYS A 286 11.22 -5.83 -3.78
N LEU A 287 11.39 -5.96 -2.45
CA LEU A 287 10.50 -5.30 -1.50
C LEU A 287 10.62 -3.78 -1.71
N ASP A 288 9.50 -3.12 -2.02
CA ASP A 288 9.44 -1.65 -2.06
C ASP A 288 9.49 -1.13 -0.61
N LYS A 289 10.72 -1.05 -0.08
CA LYS A 289 11.03 -0.56 1.27
C LYS A 289 10.37 0.80 1.56
N THR A 290 10.15 1.60 0.51
CA THR A 290 9.42 2.88 0.56
C THR A 290 7.95 2.73 0.95
N GLN A 291 7.26 1.69 0.47
CA GLN A 291 5.85 1.45 0.83
C GLN A 291 5.70 1.00 2.27
N VAL A 292 6.62 0.15 2.75
CA VAL A 292 6.63 -0.27 4.16
C VAL A 292 6.92 0.93 5.06
N LEU A 293 7.88 1.79 4.66
CA LEU A 293 8.17 3.02 5.38
C LEU A 293 6.96 3.96 5.43
N LYS A 294 6.26 4.18 4.31
CA LYS A 294 5.01 4.95 4.25
C LYS A 294 3.92 4.39 5.17
N ALA A 295 3.74 3.07 5.17
CA ALA A 295 2.74 2.43 6.02
C ALA A 295 3.07 2.57 7.52
N LEU A 296 4.36 2.49 7.87
CA LEU A 296 4.83 2.65 9.24
C LEU A 296 4.78 4.09 9.73
N THR A 297 5.13 5.09 8.91
CA THR A 297 4.99 6.49 9.33
C THR A 297 3.51 6.85 9.54
N ALA A 298 2.60 6.31 8.72
CA ALA A 298 1.16 6.46 8.90
C ALA A 298 0.65 5.86 10.23
N SER A 299 1.26 4.76 10.70
CA SER A 299 0.91 4.12 11.98
C SER A 299 1.40 4.90 13.22
N ARG A 300 2.23 5.93 13.03
CA ARG A 300 2.86 6.73 14.11
C ARG A 300 3.69 5.93 15.13
N CYS A 301 4.11 4.70 14.80
CA CYS A 301 4.88 3.84 15.69
C CYS A 301 6.40 4.08 15.56
N GLN A 302 6.99 4.79 16.53
CA GLN A 302 8.43 5.10 16.55
C GLN A 302 9.31 3.84 16.56
N ASP A 303 8.97 2.84 17.38
CA ASP A 303 9.79 1.62 17.53
C ASP A 303 9.84 0.80 16.24
N ALA A 304 8.73 0.73 15.50
CA ALA A 304 8.67 0.01 14.24
C ALA A 304 9.44 0.72 13.12
N VAL A 305 9.42 2.05 13.11
CA VAL A 305 10.24 2.85 12.18
C VAL A 305 11.73 2.72 12.52
N LYS A 306 12.08 2.72 13.81
CA LYS A 306 13.47 2.50 14.26
C LYS A 306 14.01 1.15 13.78
N LEU A 307 13.22 0.08 13.89
CA LEU A 307 13.63 -1.24 13.39
C LEU A 307 13.96 -1.23 11.90
N LEU A 308 13.18 -0.55 11.06
CA LEU A 308 13.53 -0.42 9.63
C LEU A 308 14.79 0.39 9.37
N ILE A 309 15.02 1.44 10.16
CA ILE A 309 16.24 2.25 10.04
C ILE A 309 17.46 1.42 10.45
N ASP A 310 17.36 0.63 11.52
CA ASP A 310 18.40 -0.29 11.98
C ASP A 310 18.71 -1.38 10.91
N GLU A 311 17.71 -1.79 10.12
CA GLU A 311 17.86 -2.69 8.96
C GLU A 311 18.48 -2.01 7.71
N GLY A 312 18.83 -0.73 7.79
CA GLY A 312 19.54 0.00 6.72
C GLY A 312 18.64 0.48 5.58
N VAL A 313 17.35 0.71 5.82
CA VAL A 313 16.48 1.36 4.82
C VAL A 313 16.90 2.82 4.64
N ASP A 314 17.16 3.22 3.41
CA ASP A 314 17.43 4.62 3.08
C ASP A 314 16.15 5.46 3.26
N VAL A 315 16.25 6.46 4.13
CA VAL A 315 15.16 7.37 4.51
C VAL A 315 15.27 8.71 3.77
N HIS A 316 16.38 8.97 3.07
CA HIS A 316 16.68 10.29 2.51
C HIS A 316 15.64 10.77 1.51
N ASP A 317 15.35 9.98 0.47
CA ASP A 317 14.38 10.35 -0.58
C ASP A 317 12.98 10.53 0.00
N PHE A 318 12.57 9.65 0.91
CA PHE A 318 11.27 9.73 1.55
C PHE A 318 11.14 10.97 2.46
N LEU A 319 12.18 11.26 3.25
CA LEU A 319 12.21 12.44 4.12
C LEU A 319 12.17 13.73 3.30
N PHE A 320 12.94 13.81 2.22
CA PHE A 320 12.91 14.96 1.30
C PHE A 320 11.50 15.16 0.70
N GLN A 321 10.86 14.08 0.26
CA GLN A 321 9.49 14.14 -0.26
C GLN A 321 8.47 14.61 0.81
N GLN A 322 8.59 14.16 2.06
CA GLN A 322 7.66 14.60 3.13
C GLN A 322 7.87 16.07 3.49
N LEU A 323 9.12 16.55 3.51
CA LEU A 323 9.43 17.94 3.82
C LEU A 323 8.93 18.90 2.73
N THR A 324 9.10 18.54 1.45
CA THR A 324 8.57 19.32 0.32
C THR A 324 7.04 19.36 0.29
N LEU A 325 6.37 18.31 0.79
CA LEU A 325 4.92 18.29 0.99
C LEU A 325 4.46 19.05 2.25
N GLY A 326 5.39 19.54 3.08
CA GLY A 326 5.09 20.25 4.33
C GLY A 326 4.64 19.35 5.49
N VAL A 327 4.79 18.03 5.38
CA VAL A 327 4.34 17.06 6.40
C VAL A 327 5.38 16.94 7.52
N LYS A 328 5.37 17.90 8.45
CA LYS A 328 6.36 18.03 9.53
C LYS A 328 6.35 16.90 10.55
N ASP A 329 5.21 16.23 10.73
CA ASP A 329 5.07 15.19 11.77
C ASP A 329 5.73 13.87 11.39
N ASP A 330 5.77 13.54 10.09
CA ASP A 330 6.47 12.35 9.59
C ASP A 330 7.98 12.54 9.69
N ALA A 331 8.46 13.74 9.34
CA ALA A 331 9.87 14.12 9.52
C ALA A 331 10.31 14.02 10.99
N LYS A 332 9.50 14.54 11.94
CA LYS A 332 9.76 14.43 13.38
C LYS A 332 9.92 12.98 13.83
N LEU A 333 9.03 12.11 13.36
CA LEU A 333 9.03 10.70 13.74
C LEU A 333 10.29 10.00 13.23
N LEU A 334 10.65 10.21 11.96
CA LEU A 334 11.86 9.64 11.35
C LEU A 334 13.14 10.09 12.08
N ILE A 335 13.23 11.38 12.43
CA ILE A 335 14.37 11.93 13.17
C ILE A 335 14.45 11.30 14.57
N ARG A 336 13.34 11.22 15.30
CA ARG A 336 13.29 10.56 16.63
C ARG A 336 13.59 9.07 16.57
N ALA A 337 13.33 8.43 15.44
CA ALA A 337 13.65 7.03 15.20
C ALA A 337 15.14 6.80 14.85
N GLY A 338 15.92 7.87 14.63
CA GLY A 338 17.36 7.79 14.39
C GLY A 338 17.76 7.82 12.92
N ALA A 339 16.91 8.35 12.02
CA ALA A 339 17.25 8.50 10.62
C ALA A 339 18.54 9.33 10.47
N ASN A 340 19.48 8.88 9.63
CA ASN A 340 20.66 9.66 9.32
C ASN A 340 20.25 10.84 8.42
N VAL A 341 20.27 12.06 8.95
CA VAL A 341 19.84 13.26 8.22
C VAL A 341 21.01 14.19 7.87
N SER A 342 22.22 13.93 8.38
CA SER A 342 23.39 14.81 8.14
C SER A 342 23.77 14.87 6.66
N GLY A 343 23.71 13.73 5.97
CA GLY A 343 23.88 13.65 4.52
C GLY A 343 22.85 14.48 3.76
N LEU A 344 21.59 14.51 4.21
CA LEU A 344 20.54 15.32 3.59
C LEU A 344 20.79 16.82 3.81
N VAL A 345 21.19 17.24 5.01
CA VAL A 345 21.52 18.65 5.29
C VAL A 345 22.65 19.13 4.38
N ARG A 346 23.71 18.34 4.20
CA ARG A 346 24.81 18.65 3.28
C ARG A 346 24.33 18.74 1.83
N THR A 347 23.55 17.77 1.35
CA THR A 347 23.02 17.76 -0.03
C THR A 347 22.13 18.96 -0.30
N LEU A 348 21.22 19.29 0.63
CA LEU A 348 20.35 20.46 0.54
C LEU A 348 21.14 21.76 0.58
N THR A 349 22.19 21.86 1.41
CA THR A 349 23.02 23.07 1.49
C THR A 349 23.77 23.30 0.18
N MET A 350 24.36 22.24 -0.40
CA MET A 350 25.03 22.31 -1.69
C MET A 350 24.04 22.66 -2.82
N GLY A 351 22.86 22.05 -2.80
CA GLY A 351 21.79 22.33 -3.76
C GLY A 351 21.22 23.73 -3.62
N ALA A 352 21.16 24.31 -2.42
CA ALA A 352 20.56 25.62 -2.14
C ALA A 352 21.22 26.80 -2.87
N VAL A 353 22.50 26.67 -3.25
CA VAL A 353 23.18 27.66 -4.09
C VAL A 353 22.54 27.72 -5.49
N ASP A 354 22.24 26.54 -6.03
CA ASP A 354 21.65 26.37 -7.35
C ASP A 354 20.12 26.39 -7.33
N HIS A 355 19.46 26.01 -6.23
CA HIS A 355 18.00 25.90 -6.05
C HIS A 355 17.57 26.39 -4.64
N PRO A 356 17.55 27.71 -4.40
CA PRO A 356 17.24 28.30 -3.09
C PRO A 356 15.81 28.04 -2.61
N ASP A 357 14.90 27.70 -3.51
CA ASP A 357 13.51 27.40 -3.17
C ASP A 357 13.37 26.08 -2.36
N GLU A 358 14.41 25.23 -2.36
CA GLU A 358 14.47 23.99 -1.58
C GLU A 358 15.01 24.19 -0.15
N ILE A 359 15.15 25.44 0.30
CA ILE A 359 15.69 25.78 1.64
C ILE A 359 14.65 25.65 2.75
N GLU A 360 13.35 25.71 2.45
CA GLU A 360 12.29 25.51 3.47
C GLU A 360 12.41 24.13 4.18
N PRO A 361 12.66 23.01 3.46
CA PRO A 361 13.08 21.75 4.05
C PRO A 361 14.28 21.87 5.00
N LEU A 362 15.33 22.61 4.61
CA LEU A 362 16.56 22.77 5.38
C LEU A 362 16.31 23.55 6.69
N GLY A 363 15.59 24.67 6.63
CA GLY A 363 15.18 25.42 7.83
C GLY A 363 14.28 24.60 8.76
N THR A 364 13.38 23.79 8.19
CA THR A 364 12.54 22.87 8.96
C THR A 364 13.38 21.80 9.67
N LEU A 365 14.34 21.18 8.99
CA LEU A 365 15.24 20.18 9.60
C LEU A 365 16.04 20.74 10.78
N ILE A 366 16.58 21.95 10.64
CA ILE A 366 17.33 22.62 11.72
C ILE A 366 16.39 22.90 12.91
N ALA A 367 15.17 23.39 12.66
CA ALA A 367 14.17 23.60 13.71
C ALA A 367 13.73 22.31 14.41
N LEU A 368 13.85 21.15 13.75
CA LEU A 368 13.57 19.83 14.32
C LEU A 368 14.75 19.29 15.17
N GLY A 369 15.85 20.04 15.29
CA GLY A 369 17.00 19.68 16.13
C GLY A 369 18.00 18.75 15.45
N VAL A 370 18.00 18.68 14.12
CA VAL A 370 19.04 17.96 13.37
C VAL A 370 20.37 18.69 13.50
N ASP A 371 21.44 17.95 13.72
CA ASP A 371 22.79 18.51 13.77
C ASP A 371 23.17 19.11 12.41
N SER A 372 23.17 20.44 12.36
CA SER A 372 23.66 21.24 11.23
C SER A 372 25.02 21.86 11.52
N ALA A 373 25.53 21.73 12.75
CA ALA A 373 26.82 22.28 13.17
C ALA A 373 27.99 21.53 12.52
N SER A 374 27.88 20.21 12.37
CA SER A 374 28.88 19.41 11.65
C SER A 374 29.01 19.86 10.19
N THR A 375 27.86 20.08 9.52
CA THR A 375 27.83 20.54 8.12
C THR A 375 28.33 21.97 8.00
N LEU A 376 28.00 22.85 8.95
CA LEU A 376 28.50 24.22 8.98
C LEU A 376 30.04 24.26 9.15
N TYR A 377 30.60 23.41 10.01
CA TYR A 377 32.04 23.23 10.15
C TYR A 377 32.67 22.78 8.83
N ASP A 378 32.13 21.73 8.20
CA ASP A 378 32.64 21.21 6.92
C ASP A 378 32.65 22.29 5.83
N MET A 379 31.55 23.04 5.66
CA MET A 379 31.45 24.10 4.64
C MET A 379 32.46 25.23 4.90
N ALA A 380 32.59 25.66 6.15
CA ALA A 380 33.53 26.71 6.51
C ALA A 380 34.99 26.27 6.32
N LYS A 381 35.34 25.03 6.66
CA LYS A 381 36.65 24.44 6.43
C LYS A 381 36.99 24.27 4.96
N GLU A 382 36.02 23.85 4.15
CA GLU A 382 36.15 23.71 2.70
C GLU A 382 36.23 25.08 1.98
N GLY A 383 36.06 26.20 2.70
CA GLY A 383 36.10 27.55 2.13
C GLY A 383 34.81 27.93 1.38
N LYS A 384 33.74 27.17 1.55
CA LYS A 384 32.42 27.37 0.94
C LYS A 384 31.62 28.43 1.68
N LYS A 385 32.01 29.69 1.48
CA LYS A 385 31.49 30.85 2.22
C LYS A 385 29.99 31.06 2.01
N THR A 386 29.49 30.88 0.79
CA THR A 386 28.07 31.10 0.45
C THR A 386 27.18 30.07 1.13
N GLU A 387 27.57 28.80 1.09
CA GLU A 387 26.90 27.67 1.74
C GLU A 387 26.86 27.83 3.27
N ALA A 388 27.96 28.29 3.87
CA ALA A 388 28.02 28.60 5.30
C ALA A 388 27.05 29.72 5.69
N LYS A 389 26.95 30.79 4.88
CA LYS A 389 25.98 31.88 5.10
C LYS A 389 24.54 31.39 4.99
N ILE A 390 24.23 30.51 4.03
CA ILE A 390 22.89 29.90 3.88
C ILE A 390 22.50 29.10 5.13
N LEU A 391 23.41 28.28 5.66
CA LEU A 391 23.18 27.54 6.91
C LEU A 391 22.94 28.49 8.10
N ILE A 392 23.72 29.56 8.20
CA ILE A 392 23.54 30.58 9.24
C ILE A 392 22.18 31.28 9.09
N ALA A 393 21.76 31.62 7.87
CA ALA A 393 20.45 32.21 7.59
C ALA A 393 19.30 31.26 7.97
N ALA A 394 19.51 29.94 7.81
CA ALA A 394 18.60 28.90 8.26
C ALA A 394 18.68 28.59 9.77
N LYS A 395 19.43 29.40 10.54
CA LYS A 395 19.62 29.32 12.00
C LYS A 395 20.45 28.15 12.50
N ALA A 396 21.44 27.68 11.73
CA ALA A 396 22.40 26.71 12.22
C ALA A 396 23.19 27.24 13.44
N PRO A 397 23.46 26.40 14.45
CA PRO A 397 24.12 26.83 15.68
C PRO A 397 25.64 27.00 15.46
N ILE A 398 26.08 28.27 15.39
CA ILE A 398 27.49 28.64 15.16
C ILE A 398 28.39 28.13 16.30
N ASN A 399 27.96 28.29 17.55
CA ASN A 399 28.75 27.91 18.71
C ASN A 399 29.03 26.39 18.75
N ASP A 400 28.07 25.60 18.30
CA ASP A 400 28.20 24.14 18.24
C ASP A 400 29.15 23.74 17.09
N ALA A 401 29.13 24.46 15.97
CA ALA A 401 30.09 24.24 14.87
C ALA A 401 31.55 24.48 15.31
N LEU A 402 31.78 25.44 16.21
CA LEU A 402 33.11 25.68 16.79
C LEU A 402 33.61 24.52 17.67
N LEU A 403 32.72 23.68 18.21
CA LEU A 403 33.12 22.51 19.01
C LEU A 403 33.74 21.39 18.16
N TYR A 404 33.39 21.33 16.87
CA TYR A 404 33.96 20.36 15.92
C TYR A 404 35.37 20.73 15.44
N ALA A 405 35.79 21.99 15.62
CA ALA A 405 37.09 22.46 15.17
C ALA A 405 38.22 22.09 16.16
N PRO A 406 39.36 21.55 15.68
CA PRO A 406 40.53 21.35 16.51
C PRO A 406 41.06 22.71 17.01
N VAL A 407 41.60 22.74 18.24
CA VAL A 407 42.04 23.95 18.96
C VAL A 407 42.84 24.96 18.11
N PRO A 408 43.82 24.57 17.27
CA PRO A 408 44.58 25.54 16.47
C PRO A 408 43.77 26.23 15.35
N GLU A 409 42.73 25.58 14.81
CA GLU A 409 41.92 26.11 13.68
C GLU A 409 40.72 26.95 14.17
N ARG A 410 40.44 26.90 15.47
CA ARG A 410 39.20 27.45 16.06
C ARG A 410 39.14 28.97 15.98
N ALA A 411 40.26 29.67 16.14
CA ALA A 411 40.32 31.12 16.07
C ALA A 411 40.04 31.65 14.66
N ASP A 412 40.62 31.04 13.63
CA ASP A 412 40.41 31.42 12.23
C ASP A 412 38.97 31.11 11.77
N LEU A 413 38.43 29.98 12.24
CA LEU A 413 37.05 29.59 11.97
C LEU A 413 36.06 30.53 12.65
N GLU A 414 36.32 30.95 13.89
CA GLU A 414 35.50 31.90 14.64
C GLU A 414 35.43 33.25 13.93
N ILE A 415 36.56 33.76 13.43
CA ILE A 415 36.60 34.99 12.62
C ILE A 415 35.75 34.83 11.35
N THR A 416 35.91 33.71 10.64
CA THR A 416 35.20 33.45 9.39
C THR A 416 33.69 33.35 9.59
N LEU A 417 33.24 32.62 10.61
CA LEU A 417 31.82 32.47 10.93
C LEU A 417 31.21 33.76 11.49
N ALA A 418 31.96 34.55 12.27
CA ALA A 418 31.50 35.86 12.75
C ALA A 418 31.31 36.85 11.60
N GLN A 419 32.21 36.86 10.61
CA GLN A 419 32.06 37.66 9.39
C GLN A 419 30.82 37.23 8.60
N ALA A 420 30.66 35.93 8.35
CA ALA A 420 29.50 35.39 7.64
C ALA A 420 28.19 35.72 8.37
N TYR A 421 28.16 35.61 9.70
CA TYR A 421 27.00 35.97 10.52
C TYR A 421 26.64 37.45 10.41
N ASN A 422 27.62 38.35 10.48
CA ASN A 422 27.38 39.78 10.35
C ASN A 422 26.79 40.14 8.98
N GLU A 423 27.27 39.50 7.90
CA GLU A 423 26.73 39.68 6.56
C GLU A 423 25.28 39.19 6.46
N VAL A 424 24.97 38.00 7.02
CA VAL A 424 23.59 37.47 7.08
C VAL A 424 22.67 38.41 7.85
N VAL A 425 23.13 38.97 8.98
CA VAL A 425 22.37 39.94 9.79
C VAL A 425 22.10 41.22 9.01
N GLN A 426 23.08 41.74 8.26
CA GLN A 426 22.90 42.93 7.41
C GLN A 426 21.85 42.69 6.33
N THR A 427 21.93 41.55 5.63
CA THR A 427 20.93 41.15 4.63
C THR A 427 19.54 40.97 5.25
N SER A 428 19.46 40.38 6.44
CA SER A 428 18.19 40.23 7.17
C SER A 428 17.59 41.60 7.55
N GLN A 429 18.43 42.56 7.95
CA GLN A 429 17.98 43.93 8.27
C GLN A 429 17.52 44.70 7.03
N GLN A 430 18.15 44.49 5.88
CA GLN A 430 17.70 45.08 4.61
C GLN A 430 16.30 44.59 4.24
N MET A 431 16.01 43.30 4.40
CA MET A 431 14.68 42.74 4.16
C MET A 431 13.63 43.24 5.17
N ALA A 432 13.98 43.33 6.45
CA ALA A 432 13.04 43.76 7.49
C ALA A 432 12.51 45.19 7.24
N ARG A 433 13.30 46.05 6.60
CA ARG A 433 12.90 47.42 6.22
C ARG A 433 11.82 47.44 5.13
N SER A 434 11.70 46.40 4.33
CA SER A 434 10.65 46.27 3.30
C SER A 434 9.45 45.42 3.76
N GLY A 435 9.41 44.98 5.03
CA GLY A 435 8.29 44.24 5.60
C GLY A 435 8.30 42.73 5.33
N TYR A 436 9.37 42.19 4.75
CA TYR A 436 9.52 40.77 4.44
C TYR A 436 10.53 40.09 5.39
N ALA A 437 10.15 38.93 5.93
CA ALA A 437 11.00 38.12 6.79
C ALA A 437 10.88 36.64 6.39
N ASP A 438 11.61 36.24 5.34
CA ASP A 438 11.68 34.87 4.87
C ASP A 438 13.14 34.42 4.71
N ALA A 439 13.46 33.22 5.22
CA ALA A 439 14.79 32.62 5.12
C ALA A 439 15.14 32.24 3.67
N THR A 440 14.13 31.93 2.84
CA THR A 440 14.30 31.63 1.42
C THR A 440 14.81 32.86 0.67
N LEU A 441 14.16 34.02 0.89
CA LEU A 441 14.59 35.29 0.32
C LEU A 441 15.97 35.73 0.82
N ALA A 442 16.25 35.55 2.13
CA ALA A 442 17.57 35.83 2.70
C ALA A 442 18.68 35.10 1.93
N SER A 443 18.45 33.83 1.65
CA SER A 443 19.41 32.96 0.96
C SER A 443 19.60 33.37 -0.49
N LYS A 444 18.52 33.72 -1.20
CA LYS A 444 18.60 34.25 -2.57
C LYS A 444 19.40 35.55 -2.65
N LEU A 445 19.22 36.45 -1.69
CA LEU A 445 19.98 37.70 -1.59
C LEU A 445 21.46 37.45 -1.32
N ILE A 446 21.79 36.52 -0.40
CA ILE A 446 23.17 36.11 -0.13
C ILE A 446 23.85 35.57 -1.40
N VAL A 447 23.19 34.66 -2.12
CA VAL A 447 23.72 34.10 -3.38
C VAL A 447 23.92 35.19 -4.43
N ALA A 448 22.99 36.16 -4.54
CA ALA A 448 23.11 37.27 -5.46
C ALA A 448 24.27 38.23 -5.09
N GLN A 449 24.44 38.55 -3.80
CA GLN A 449 25.54 39.39 -3.32
C GLN A 449 26.90 38.75 -3.61
N ASP A 450 27.04 37.46 -3.31
CA ASP A 450 28.27 36.70 -3.59
C ASP A 450 28.53 36.59 -5.10
N TYR A 451 27.48 36.41 -5.91
CA TYR A 451 27.59 36.42 -7.37
C TYR A 451 28.12 37.77 -7.90
N ILE A 452 27.62 38.89 -7.38
CA ILE A 452 28.10 40.22 -7.79
C ILE A 452 29.55 40.47 -7.38
N ALA A 453 29.96 39.97 -6.21
CA ALA A 453 31.34 40.06 -5.75
C ALA A 453 32.31 39.21 -6.59
N SER A 454 31.80 38.17 -7.25
CA SER A 454 32.57 37.28 -8.11
C SER A 454 33.11 37.96 -9.39
N PRO A 455 34.11 37.38 -10.07
CA PRO A 455 34.63 37.92 -11.33
C PRO A 455 33.55 38.11 -12.41
N LYS A 456 32.60 37.17 -12.53
CA LYS A 456 31.47 37.25 -13.45
C LYS A 456 30.50 38.39 -13.09
N GLY A 457 30.31 38.64 -11.81
CA GLY A 457 29.53 39.78 -11.31
C GLY A 457 30.17 41.14 -11.63
N LYS A 458 31.50 41.21 -11.60
CA LYS A 458 32.23 42.42 -12.03
C LYS A 458 32.08 42.67 -13.53
N GLU A 459 32.13 41.63 -14.36
CA GLU A 459 31.82 41.73 -15.79
C GLU A 459 30.39 42.23 -16.02
N TYR A 460 29.41 41.67 -15.32
CA TYR A 460 28.03 42.15 -15.35
C TYR A 460 27.94 43.65 -15.02
N LYS A 461 28.59 44.10 -13.93
CA LYS A 461 28.63 45.53 -13.56
C LYS A 461 29.20 46.40 -14.67
N THR A 462 30.28 45.98 -15.33
CA THR A 462 30.86 46.76 -16.43
C THR A 462 29.94 46.84 -17.66
N ILE A 463 29.25 45.74 -17.99
CA ILE A 463 28.29 45.70 -19.10
C ILE A 463 27.11 46.61 -18.80
N VAL A 464 26.54 46.52 -17.59
CA VAL A 464 25.42 47.36 -17.14
C VAL A 464 25.81 48.84 -17.14
N GLN A 465 26.99 49.21 -16.61
CA GLN A 465 27.48 50.59 -16.63
C GLN A 465 27.67 51.14 -18.05
N GLY A 466 28.03 50.28 -19.02
CA GLY A 466 28.10 50.67 -20.43
C GLY A 466 26.72 50.95 -21.05
N MET A 467 25.70 50.18 -20.64
CA MET A 467 24.34 50.36 -21.13
C MET A 467 23.62 51.55 -20.49
N THR A 468 23.79 51.77 -19.18
CA THR A 468 23.16 52.89 -18.49
C THR A 468 23.73 54.25 -18.92
N LYS A 469 25.02 54.31 -19.32
CA LYS A 469 25.62 55.52 -19.91
C LYS A 469 25.07 55.87 -21.29
N ASN A 470 24.56 54.88 -22.03
CA ASN A 470 24.05 55.05 -23.40
C ASN A 470 22.51 55.11 -23.46
N ALA A 471 21.83 54.98 -22.33
CA ALA A 471 20.38 55.06 -22.24
C ALA A 471 19.93 56.53 -22.29
N GLY A 472 19.02 56.87 -23.20
CA GLY A 472 18.36 58.20 -23.21
C GLY A 472 17.39 58.37 -22.04
N ASP A 473 16.89 59.61 -21.85
CA ASP A 473 15.97 59.97 -20.75
C ASP A 473 14.72 59.06 -20.65
N ASP A 474 14.27 58.48 -21.77
CA ASP A 474 13.11 57.59 -21.85
C ASP A 474 13.31 56.21 -21.17
N ARG A 475 14.55 55.83 -20.79
CA ARG A 475 14.88 54.52 -20.15
C ARG A 475 15.42 54.67 -18.73
N ARG A 476 15.00 55.72 -18.03
CA ARG A 476 15.48 56.02 -16.68
C ARG A 476 15.17 54.92 -15.67
N ASN A 477 13.93 54.43 -15.60
CA ASN A 477 13.51 53.38 -14.67
C ASN A 477 14.27 52.06 -14.90
N PHE A 478 14.48 51.68 -16.16
CA PHE A 478 15.29 50.52 -16.54
C PHE A 478 16.74 50.65 -16.06
N SER A 479 17.35 51.83 -16.22
CA SER A 479 18.72 52.08 -15.78
C SER A 479 18.84 52.08 -14.25
N GLU A 480 17.88 52.68 -13.55
CA GLU A 480 17.80 52.67 -12.10
C GLU A 480 17.60 51.25 -11.55
N LEU A 481 16.76 50.44 -12.19
CA LEU A 481 16.54 49.03 -11.84
C LEU A 481 17.80 48.17 -12.03
N LEU A 482 18.53 48.35 -13.13
CA LEU A 482 19.81 47.66 -13.34
C LEU A 482 20.88 48.07 -12.32
N HIS A 483 20.89 49.34 -11.89
CA HIS A 483 21.75 49.80 -10.82
C HIS A 483 21.36 49.20 -9.46
N ALA A 484 20.06 49.10 -9.17
CA ALA A 484 19.54 48.45 -7.96
C ALA A 484 19.91 46.96 -7.93
N LEU A 485 19.73 46.23 -9.04
CA LEU A 485 20.17 44.85 -9.21
C LEU A 485 21.69 44.71 -9.04
N GLY A 486 22.48 45.62 -9.60
CA GLY A 486 23.94 45.66 -9.45
C GLY A 486 24.43 45.85 -8.02
N ASN A 487 23.61 46.41 -7.13
CA ASN A 487 23.92 46.58 -5.72
C ASN A 487 23.16 45.60 -4.81
N VAL A 488 22.30 44.75 -5.38
CA VAL A 488 21.38 43.85 -4.66
C VAL A 488 20.53 44.61 -3.62
N ASP A 489 20.04 45.79 -4.00
CA ASP A 489 19.16 46.58 -3.12
C ASP A 489 17.71 46.10 -3.26
N TRP A 490 17.33 45.14 -2.43
CA TRP A 490 16.00 44.52 -2.47
C TRP A 490 14.85 45.53 -2.36
N ALA A 491 14.97 46.53 -1.49
CA ALA A 491 13.89 47.48 -1.27
C ALA A 491 13.62 48.31 -2.53
N LEU A 492 14.69 48.78 -3.17
CA LEU A 492 14.59 49.55 -4.41
C LEU A 492 14.18 48.68 -5.60
N ILE A 493 14.64 47.43 -5.69
CA ILE A 493 14.21 46.47 -6.73
C ILE A 493 12.70 46.25 -6.62
N ASN A 494 12.19 45.95 -5.42
CA ASN A 494 10.77 45.68 -5.20
C ASN A 494 9.88 46.90 -5.50
N GLU A 495 10.36 48.11 -5.22
CA GLU A 495 9.65 49.34 -5.57
C GLU A 495 9.62 49.58 -7.09
N LEU A 496 10.78 49.46 -7.76
CA LEU A 496 10.91 49.77 -9.19
C LEU A 496 10.23 48.74 -10.10
N VAL A 497 10.15 47.47 -9.69
CA VAL A 497 9.45 46.43 -10.47
C VAL A 497 7.97 46.73 -10.60
N HIS A 498 7.33 47.24 -9.54
CA HIS A 498 5.92 47.63 -9.57
C HIS A 498 5.69 49.02 -10.19
N ALA A 499 6.73 49.86 -10.25
CA ALA A 499 6.64 51.17 -10.88
C ALA A 499 6.63 51.09 -12.42
N ASP A 500 7.35 50.11 -12.99
CA ASP A 500 7.46 49.95 -14.45
C ASP A 500 7.67 48.48 -14.85
N GLU A 501 6.56 47.80 -15.16
CA GLU A 501 6.55 46.40 -15.58
C GLU A 501 7.34 46.17 -16.88
N THR A 502 7.38 47.16 -17.77
CA THR A 502 8.10 47.04 -19.06
C THR A 502 9.60 47.05 -18.84
N ALA A 503 10.08 47.94 -17.96
CA ALA A 503 11.49 47.98 -17.56
C ALA A 503 11.89 46.68 -16.84
N ALA A 504 11.03 46.13 -15.98
CA ALA A 504 11.27 44.85 -15.32
C ALA A 504 11.37 43.69 -16.32
N GLY A 505 10.46 43.63 -17.30
CA GLY A 505 10.50 42.64 -18.38
C GLY A 505 11.75 42.74 -19.25
N GLU A 506 12.17 43.97 -19.60
CA GLU A 506 13.43 44.20 -20.32
C GLU A 506 14.66 43.79 -19.50
N ALA A 507 14.65 44.06 -18.19
CA ALA A 507 15.75 43.69 -17.31
C ALA A 507 15.88 42.17 -17.21
N LEU A 508 14.75 41.46 -17.11
CA LEU A 508 14.72 40.01 -17.12
C LEU A 508 15.24 39.44 -18.46
N MET A 509 14.84 40.03 -19.59
CA MET A 509 15.38 39.65 -20.91
C MET A 509 16.90 39.78 -20.96
N LEU A 510 17.45 40.88 -20.47
CA LEU A 510 18.89 41.09 -20.41
C LEU A 510 19.59 40.06 -19.53
N LEU A 511 19.03 39.75 -18.35
CA LEU A 511 19.57 38.75 -17.43
C LEU A 511 19.60 37.34 -18.03
N THR A 512 18.59 36.98 -18.84
CA THR A 512 18.59 35.70 -19.57
C THR A 512 19.69 35.64 -20.63
N ARG A 513 19.98 36.76 -21.30
CA ARG A 513 21.06 36.86 -22.30
C ARG A 513 22.43 36.75 -21.66
N LEU A 514 22.61 37.37 -20.50
CA LEU A 514 23.84 37.34 -19.70
C LEU A 514 23.96 36.08 -18.81
N LYS A 515 22.94 35.20 -18.82
CA LYS A 515 22.88 33.96 -18.01
C LYS A 515 23.09 34.21 -16.50
N CYS A 516 22.58 35.33 -15.98
CA CYS A 516 22.75 35.73 -14.59
C CYS A 516 21.59 35.22 -13.71
N LEU A 517 21.64 33.94 -13.31
CA LEU A 517 20.54 33.26 -12.62
C LEU A 517 20.15 33.89 -11.27
N PRO A 518 21.09 34.26 -10.37
CA PRO A 518 20.74 34.79 -9.05
C PRO A 518 19.95 36.10 -9.11
N LEU A 519 20.30 36.99 -10.05
CA LEU A 519 19.61 38.27 -10.24
C LEU A 519 18.26 38.11 -10.92
N ALA A 520 18.13 37.16 -11.85
CA ALA A 520 16.85 36.85 -12.49
C ALA A 520 15.83 36.33 -11.47
N ARG A 521 16.26 35.51 -10.50
CA ARG A 521 15.43 35.04 -9.38
C ARG A 521 14.89 36.18 -8.53
N LEU A 522 15.77 37.09 -8.09
CA LEU A 522 15.35 38.24 -7.29
C LEU A 522 14.33 39.10 -8.03
N LEU A 523 14.53 39.29 -9.33
CA LEU A 523 13.62 40.08 -10.14
C LEU A 523 12.24 39.42 -10.27
N LEU A 524 12.18 38.09 -10.40
CA LEU A 524 10.93 37.33 -10.42
C LEU A 524 10.24 37.31 -9.06
N ASP A 525 10.99 37.16 -7.96
CA ASP A 525 10.43 37.21 -6.60
C ASP A 525 9.87 38.59 -6.26
N ALA A 526 10.45 39.66 -6.82
CA ALA A 526 9.92 41.02 -6.73
C ALA A 526 8.63 41.23 -7.58
N GLY A 527 8.18 40.21 -8.31
CA GLY A 527 6.94 40.23 -9.09
C GLY A 527 7.10 40.64 -10.54
N ALA A 528 8.31 40.61 -11.12
CA ALA A 528 8.49 40.95 -12.53
C ALA A 528 7.77 39.94 -13.44
N GLU A 529 6.93 40.44 -14.35
CA GLU A 529 6.21 39.55 -15.27
C GLU A 529 7.16 38.92 -16.31
N PRO A 530 7.23 37.57 -16.38
CA PRO A 530 8.15 36.90 -17.29
C PRO A 530 7.68 36.90 -18.75
N HIS A 531 6.49 37.44 -19.06
CA HIS A 531 5.86 37.31 -20.38
C HIS A 531 6.77 37.80 -21.52
N HIS A 532 7.35 38.99 -21.39
CA HIS A 532 8.26 39.56 -22.39
C HIS A 532 9.50 38.70 -22.62
N ALA A 533 10.08 38.16 -21.53
CA ALA A 533 11.26 37.30 -21.62
C ALA A 533 10.96 35.92 -22.22
N ILE A 534 9.81 35.33 -21.90
CA ILE A 534 9.34 34.08 -22.49
C ILE A 534 9.08 34.27 -23.99
N VAL A 535 8.46 35.39 -24.38
CA VAL A 535 8.18 35.76 -25.77
C VAL A 535 9.48 35.88 -26.58
N ASP A 536 10.47 36.66 -26.12
CA ASP A 536 11.79 36.80 -26.78
C ASP A 536 12.53 35.46 -26.89
N ALA A 537 12.54 34.66 -25.82
CA ALA A 537 13.20 33.35 -25.81
C ALA A 537 12.52 32.36 -26.78
N THR A 538 11.19 32.45 -26.90
CA THR A 538 10.42 31.62 -27.83
C THR A 538 10.61 32.07 -29.28
N ASP A 539 10.56 33.38 -29.55
CA ASP A 539 10.76 33.95 -30.89
C ASP A 539 12.18 33.68 -31.41
N SER A 540 13.16 33.71 -30.52
CA SER A 540 14.55 33.35 -30.84
C SER A 540 14.81 31.84 -30.90
N ASN A 541 13.78 31.01 -30.68
CA ASN A 541 13.85 29.54 -30.69
C ASN A 541 14.97 28.98 -29.77
N ASN A 542 15.19 29.63 -28.62
CA ASN A 542 16.35 29.38 -27.77
C ASN A 542 16.01 28.55 -26.52
N LEU A 543 16.25 27.24 -26.60
CA LEU A 543 16.00 26.29 -25.51
C LEU A 543 16.76 26.64 -24.22
N ASP A 544 17.98 27.16 -24.32
CA ASP A 544 18.79 27.51 -23.15
C ASP A 544 18.19 28.67 -22.37
N ARG A 545 17.60 29.67 -23.04
CA ARG A 545 16.91 30.78 -22.37
C ARG A 545 15.62 30.34 -21.69
N LEU A 546 14.89 29.40 -22.29
CA LEU A 546 13.66 28.85 -21.70
C LEU A 546 13.97 27.98 -20.47
N SER A 547 14.99 27.11 -20.57
CA SER A 547 15.52 26.35 -19.42
C SER A 547 16.02 27.28 -18.32
N PHE A 548 16.71 28.36 -18.67
CA PHE A 548 17.14 29.38 -17.72
C PHE A 548 15.97 30.05 -16.99
N LEU A 549 14.90 30.44 -17.69
CA LEU A 549 13.71 31.05 -17.10
C LEU A 549 13.01 30.10 -16.11
N ILE A 550 12.87 28.82 -16.46
CA ILE A 550 12.31 27.81 -15.55
C ILE A 550 13.16 27.70 -14.29
N ARG A 551 14.48 27.58 -14.44
CA ARG A 551 15.41 27.52 -13.28
C ARG A 551 15.40 28.80 -12.46
N ALA A 552 15.07 29.94 -13.06
CA ALA A 552 14.95 31.22 -12.36
C ALA A 552 13.66 31.31 -11.51
N GLY A 553 12.75 30.34 -11.60
CA GLY A 553 11.51 30.31 -10.81
C GLY A 553 10.26 30.67 -11.62
N CYS A 554 10.34 30.82 -12.94
CA CYS A 554 9.14 30.98 -13.76
C CYS A 554 8.28 29.72 -13.71
N ASP A 555 6.96 29.89 -13.57
CA ASP A 555 6.02 28.78 -13.62
C ASP A 555 6.15 28.02 -14.96
N GLU A 556 6.58 26.76 -14.87
CA GLU A 556 6.73 25.82 -15.97
C GLU A 556 5.47 25.76 -16.83
N SER A 557 4.30 25.85 -16.20
CA SER A 557 2.98 25.83 -16.84
C SER A 557 2.79 27.01 -17.78
N ILE A 558 3.24 28.20 -17.36
CA ILE A 558 3.13 29.44 -18.15
C ILE A 558 4.13 29.41 -19.31
N VAL A 559 5.35 28.93 -19.07
CA VAL A 559 6.39 28.81 -20.12
C VAL A 559 5.93 27.82 -21.19
N LEU A 560 5.50 26.62 -20.78
CA LEU A 560 5.00 25.61 -21.70
C LEU A 560 3.73 26.08 -22.42
N ALA A 561 2.78 26.70 -21.72
CA ALA A 561 1.56 27.23 -22.35
C ALA A 561 1.90 28.24 -23.46
N ASN A 562 2.82 29.18 -23.21
CA ASN A 562 3.24 30.17 -24.20
C ASN A 562 3.96 29.55 -25.42
N LEU A 563 4.78 28.51 -25.21
CA LEU A 563 5.40 27.77 -26.31
C LEU A 563 4.33 27.18 -27.24
N LEU A 564 3.26 26.63 -26.67
CA LEU A 564 2.17 25.98 -27.41
C LEU A 564 1.24 26.94 -28.13
N MET A 565 1.33 28.24 -27.82
CA MET A 565 0.62 29.27 -28.60
C MET A 565 1.23 29.43 -30.00
N ARG A 566 2.42 28.87 -30.27
CA ARG A 566 3.17 29.09 -31.51
C ARG A 566 3.36 27.82 -32.33
N PRO A 567 3.36 27.92 -33.67
CA PRO A 567 3.42 26.75 -34.56
C PRO A 567 4.74 25.96 -34.48
N THR A 568 5.86 26.60 -34.11
CA THR A 568 7.17 25.95 -33.92
C THR A 568 7.38 25.40 -32.50
N GLY A 569 6.46 25.69 -31.57
CA GLY A 569 6.65 25.45 -30.15
C GLY A 569 6.61 23.99 -29.71
N ASN A 570 5.97 23.09 -30.47
CA ASN A 570 5.81 21.68 -30.08
C ASN A 570 7.15 20.95 -29.92
N ARG A 571 8.10 21.18 -30.84
CA ARG A 571 9.44 20.55 -30.77
C ARG A 571 10.26 21.10 -29.61
N LEU A 572 10.19 22.41 -29.37
CA LEU A 572 10.86 23.04 -28.23
C LEU A 572 10.26 22.56 -26.90
N ALA A 573 8.94 22.47 -26.81
CA ALA A 573 8.26 21.98 -25.62
C ALA A 573 8.64 20.52 -25.32
N GLN A 574 8.69 19.63 -26.34
CA GLN A 574 9.23 18.27 -26.18
C GLN A 574 10.66 18.27 -25.63
N ALA A 575 11.56 19.05 -26.25
CA ALA A 575 12.96 19.12 -25.83
C ALA A 575 13.11 19.68 -24.41
N LEU A 576 12.28 20.65 -24.03
CA LEU A 576 12.29 21.27 -22.71
C LEU A 576 11.77 20.30 -21.64
N ILE A 577 10.68 19.59 -21.92
CA ILE A 577 10.11 18.57 -21.04
C ILE A 577 11.11 17.44 -20.80
N GLN A 578 11.81 16.98 -21.84
CA GLN A 578 12.84 15.95 -21.69
C GLN A 578 14.06 16.44 -20.89
N ARG A 579 14.48 17.68 -21.11
CA ARG A 579 15.69 18.25 -20.48
C ARG A 579 15.48 18.56 -19.00
N GLU A 580 14.36 19.19 -18.64
CA GLU A 580 14.08 19.62 -17.26
C GLU A 580 13.13 18.66 -16.52
N ARG A 581 12.70 17.55 -17.17
CA ARG A 581 11.79 16.53 -16.60
C ARG A 581 10.47 17.12 -16.05
N LEU A 582 9.90 18.08 -16.78
CA LEU A 582 8.73 18.85 -16.37
C LEU A 582 7.46 17.99 -16.25
N ASP A 583 6.60 18.31 -15.27
CA ASP A 583 5.30 17.67 -15.10
C ASP A 583 4.25 18.32 -16.01
N VAL A 584 3.90 17.63 -17.09
CA VAL A 584 2.95 18.09 -18.10
C VAL A 584 1.53 18.28 -17.53
N PHE A 585 1.21 17.64 -16.40
CA PHE A 585 -0.11 17.72 -15.78
C PHE A 585 -0.50 19.13 -15.35
N LYS A 586 0.42 19.90 -14.76
CA LYS A 586 0.13 21.28 -14.31
C LYS A 586 -0.20 22.20 -15.49
N THR A 587 0.58 22.09 -16.56
CA THR A 587 0.35 22.82 -17.82
C THR A 587 -0.99 22.49 -18.45
N LEU A 588 -1.35 21.21 -18.51
CA LEU A 588 -2.63 20.76 -19.05
C LEU A 588 -3.81 21.28 -18.23
N LYS A 589 -3.69 21.24 -16.90
CA LYS A 589 -4.68 21.81 -15.99
C LYS A 589 -4.86 23.31 -16.25
N TYR A 590 -3.75 24.06 -16.33
CA TYR A 590 -3.76 25.50 -16.61
C TYR A 590 -4.42 25.83 -17.96
N LEU A 591 -4.13 25.07 -19.03
CA LEU A 591 -4.75 25.25 -20.34
C LEU A 591 -6.24 24.88 -20.35
N ALA A 592 -6.64 23.86 -19.59
CA ALA A 592 -8.04 23.45 -19.46
C ALA A 592 -8.88 24.51 -18.73
N GLU A 593 -8.36 25.09 -17.65
CA GLU A 593 -9.01 26.16 -16.88
C GLU A 593 -9.21 27.44 -17.69
N ARG A 594 -8.29 27.75 -18.61
CA ARG A 594 -8.41 28.89 -19.54
C ARG A 594 -9.36 28.65 -20.72
N GLY A 595 -9.94 27.44 -20.84
CA GLY A 595 -10.94 27.15 -21.87
C GLY A 595 -10.37 26.96 -23.27
N GLU A 596 -9.16 26.39 -23.39
CA GLU A 596 -8.45 26.21 -24.68
C GLU A 596 -8.37 24.72 -25.13
N PRO A 597 -9.51 24.01 -25.31
CA PRO A 597 -9.52 22.56 -25.55
C PRO A 597 -8.91 22.16 -26.90
N SER A 598 -9.00 23.03 -27.90
CA SER A 598 -8.44 22.80 -29.24
C SER A 598 -6.91 22.66 -29.21
N ARG A 599 -6.24 23.38 -28.31
CA ARG A 599 -4.79 23.31 -28.15
C ARG A 599 -4.36 22.09 -27.36
N VAL A 600 -5.11 21.72 -26.32
CA VAL A 600 -4.86 20.46 -25.59
C VAL A 600 -4.93 19.27 -26.55
N LYS A 601 -5.88 19.27 -27.51
CA LYS A 601 -5.97 18.26 -28.57
C LYS A 601 -4.75 18.21 -29.49
N GLN A 602 -4.10 19.33 -29.77
CA GLN A 602 -2.85 19.35 -30.54
C GLN A 602 -1.63 18.99 -29.69
N PHE A 603 -1.67 19.30 -28.40
CA PHE A 603 -0.59 19.12 -27.46
C PHE A 603 -0.41 17.68 -27.01
N ILE A 604 -1.50 16.95 -26.75
CA ILE A 604 -1.43 15.54 -26.31
C ILE A 604 -0.60 14.73 -27.32
N PRO A 605 -0.99 14.53 -28.59
CA PRO A 605 -0.24 13.66 -29.49
C PRO A 605 1.21 14.11 -29.74
N ALA A 606 1.48 15.40 -29.55
CA ALA A 606 2.82 15.93 -29.70
C ALA A 606 3.73 15.56 -28.52
N ILE A 607 3.24 15.40 -27.29
CA ILE A 607 4.11 15.39 -26.10
C ILE A 607 3.81 14.22 -25.13
N THR A 608 2.57 13.74 -25.04
CA THR A 608 2.17 12.65 -24.12
C THR A 608 1.09 11.77 -24.75
N ASP A 609 0.87 10.55 -24.27
CA ASP A 609 -0.35 9.80 -24.64
C ASP A 609 -1.59 10.20 -23.80
N GLY A 610 -1.41 11.08 -22.81
CA GLY A 610 -2.46 11.63 -21.94
C GLY A 610 -3.03 10.64 -20.93
N GLN A 611 -2.55 9.39 -20.90
CA GLN A 611 -3.13 8.33 -20.06
C GLN A 611 -2.86 8.60 -18.57
N ARG A 612 -1.61 8.90 -18.24
CA ARG A 612 -1.18 9.19 -16.88
C ARG A 612 -1.88 10.45 -16.34
N GLU A 613 -2.03 11.45 -17.21
CA GLU A 613 -2.68 12.72 -16.88
C GLU A 613 -4.17 12.53 -16.66
N LEU A 614 -4.83 11.67 -17.44
CA LEU A 614 -6.24 11.35 -17.24
C LEU A 614 -6.47 10.60 -15.92
N ILE A 615 -5.61 9.62 -15.58
CA ILE A 615 -5.65 8.91 -14.29
C ILE A 615 -5.55 9.91 -13.13
N ARG A 616 -4.56 10.81 -13.18
CA ARG A 616 -4.37 11.86 -12.15
C ARG A 616 -5.54 12.84 -12.10
N ALA A 617 -6.14 13.20 -13.24
CA ALA A 617 -7.29 14.09 -13.29
C ALA A 617 -8.52 13.45 -12.63
N VAL A 618 -8.75 12.15 -12.86
CA VAL A 618 -9.84 11.37 -12.25
C VAL A 618 -9.63 11.23 -10.74
N ALA A 619 -8.40 10.89 -10.32
CA ALA A 619 -8.04 10.78 -8.91
C ALA A 619 -8.22 12.11 -8.16
N GLY A 620 -7.83 13.23 -8.80
CA GLY A 620 -7.97 14.58 -8.26
C GLY A 620 -9.34 15.24 -8.46
N ASN A 621 -10.32 14.54 -9.06
CA ASN A 621 -11.67 15.04 -9.33
C ASN A 621 -11.73 16.35 -10.15
N ASN A 622 -10.80 16.56 -11.09
CA ASN A 622 -10.77 17.76 -11.94
C ASN A 622 -11.68 17.61 -13.17
N SER A 623 -12.96 17.95 -13.03
CA SER A 623 -13.98 17.74 -14.07
C SER A 623 -13.66 18.40 -15.41
N ASP A 624 -13.07 19.60 -15.41
CA ASP A 624 -12.78 20.33 -16.65
C ASP A 624 -11.61 19.71 -17.40
N LEU A 625 -10.54 19.34 -16.70
CA LEU A 625 -9.42 18.63 -17.30
C LEU A 625 -9.85 17.26 -17.84
N MET A 626 -10.69 16.53 -17.10
CA MET A 626 -11.23 15.23 -17.55
C MET A 626 -11.99 15.37 -18.88
N ARG A 627 -12.87 16.38 -18.97
CA ARG A 627 -13.67 16.63 -20.19
C ARG A 627 -12.77 16.99 -21.37
N VAL A 628 -11.75 17.82 -21.14
CA VAL A 628 -10.82 18.25 -22.19
C VAL A 628 -9.92 17.11 -22.67
N LEU A 629 -9.39 16.28 -21.77
CA LEU A 629 -8.56 15.12 -22.13
C LEU A 629 -9.35 14.07 -22.92
N ILE A 630 -10.59 13.77 -22.51
CA ILE A 630 -11.47 12.87 -23.26
C ILE A 630 -11.82 13.47 -24.64
N GLY A 631 -12.15 14.76 -24.69
CA GLY A 631 -12.42 15.46 -25.96
C GLY A 631 -11.20 15.58 -26.88
N ALA A 632 -9.99 15.54 -26.32
CA ALA A 632 -8.73 15.52 -27.05
C ALA A 632 -8.43 14.14 -27.68
N GLY A 633 -9.16 13.09 -27.30
CA GLY A 633 -9.02 11.75 -27.87
C GLY A 633 -8.03 10.85 -27.13
N VAL A 634 -7.79 11.08 -25.83
CA VAL A 634 -7.04 10.14 -24.99
C VAL A 634 -7.76 8.79 -24.99
N ASP A 635 -7.00 7.71 -25.17
CA ASP A 635 -7.51 6.34 -25.20
C ASP A 635 -8.01 5.91 -23.82
N THR A 636 -9.31 6.11 -23.58
CA THR A 636 -9.94 5.81 -22.29
C THR A 636 -9.94 4.30 -21.97
N PRO A 637 -10.19 3.37 -22.93
CA PRO A 637 -10.02 1.94 -22.67
C PRO A 637 -8.61 1.55 -22.20
N LYS A 638 -7.57 2.01 -22.89
CA LYS A 638 -6.19 1.70 -22.51
C LYS A 638 -5.80 2.35 -21.18
N THR A 639 -6.32 3.54 -20.90
CA THR A 639 -6.15 4.21 -19.59
C THR A 639 -6.79 3.41 -18.46
N LEU A 640 -7.97 2.81 -18.68
CA LEU A 640 -8.65 1.95 -17.70
C LEU A 640 -7.84 0.70 -17.36
N VAL A 641 -7.25 0.04 -18.36
CA VAL A 641 -6.35 -1.12 -18.18
C VAL A 641 -5.14 -0.73 -17.34
N SER A 642 -4.52 0.42 -17.62
CA SER A 642 -3.38 0.96 -16.86
C SER A 642 -3.75 1.26 -15.39
N ALA A 643 -4.90 1.88 -15.14
CA ALA A 643 -5.38 2.19 -13.79
C ALA A 643 -5.60 0.92 -12.94
N ILE A 644 -6.19 -0.13 -13.54
CA ILE A 644 -6.40 -1.41 -12.84
C ILE A 644 -5.06 -2.11 -12.60
N SER A 645 -4.14 -2.07 -13.56
CA SER A 645 -2.79 -2.65 -13.42
C SER A 645 -2.00 -2.01 -12.27
N ASN A 646 -2.20 -0.72 -12.02
CA ASN A 646 -1.58 0.02 -10.91
C ASN A 646 -2.37 -0.09 -9.59
N ALA A 647 -3.36 -0.97 -9.51
CA ALA A 647 -4.23 -1.19 -8.35
C ALA A 647 -5.08 0.04 -7.91
N GLU A 648 -5.37 0.97 -8.83
CA GLU A 648 -6.17 2.17 -8.57
C GLU A 648 -7.68 1.93 -8.84
N ILE A 649 -8.31 1.05 -8.04
CA ILE A 649 -9.68 0.57 -8.30
C ILE A 649 -10.73 1.71 -8.28
N GLU A 650 -10.60 2.70 -7.41
CA GLU A 650 -11.55 3.83 -7.35
C GLU A 650 -11.45 4.75 -8.57
N VAL A 651 -10.25 4.89 -9.14
CA VAL A 651 -10.06 5.62 -10.41
C VAL A 651 -10.69 4.83 -11.55
N ALA A 652 -10.52 3.51 -11.58
CA ALA A 652 -11.14 2.63 -12.57
C ALA A 652 -12.67 2.71 -12.54
N LYS A 653 -13.32 2.64 -11.37
CA LYS A 653 -14.77 2.80 -11.23
C LYS A 653 -15.26 4.15 -11.78
N ARG A 654 -14.54 5.23 -11.48
CA ARG A 654 -14.86 6.57 -11.99
C ARG A 654 -14.71 6.66 -13.50
N LEU A 655 -13.65 6.09 -14.08
CA LEU A 655 -13.48 6.02 -15.54
C LEU A 655 -14.64 5.29 -16.22
N VAL A 656 -15.14 4.19 -15.63
CA VAL A 656 -16.34 3.48 -16.12
C VAL A 656 -17.57 4.38 -16.04
N SER A 657 -17.77 5.12 -14.95
CA SER A 657 -18.89 6.06 -14.79
C SER A 657 -18.88 7.21 -15.82
N LEU A 658 -17.71 7.57 -16.35
CA LEU A 658 -17.56 8.57 -17.40
C LEU A 658 -17.88 8.03 -18.81
N GLY A 659 -18.29 6.77 -18.93
CA GLY A 659 -18.68 6.15 -20.20
C GLY A 659 -17.53 5.48 -20.95
N THR A 660 -16.44 5.10 -20.26
CA THR A 660 -15.36 4.33 -20.88
C THR A 660 -15.86 2.96 -21.34
N ASN A 661 -15.55 2.57 -22.58
CA ASN A 661 -15.96 1.28 -23.13
C ASN A 661 -15.15 0.13 -22.50
N THR A 662 -15.76 -0.54 -21.54
CA THR A 662 -15.18 -1.66 -20.79
C THR A 662 -14.93 -2.90 -21.63
N ALA A 663 -15.71 -3.11 -22.71
CA ALA A 663 -15.52 -4.22 -23.64
C ALA A 663 -14.24 -4.07 -24.47
N VAL A 664 -13.92 -2.84 -24.92
CA VAL A 664 -12.65 -2.55 -25.60
C VAL A 664 -11.47 -2.67 -24.63
N ALA A 665 -11.63 -2.21 -23.39
CA ALA A 665 -10.61 -2.36 -22.35
C ALA A 665 -10.31 -3.84 -22.03
N LEU A 666 -11.34 -4.69 -22.04
CA LEU A 666 -11.17 -6.14 -21.84
C LEU A 666 -10.36 -6.77 -22.97
N VAL A 667 -10.65 -6.40 -24.23
CA VAL A 667 -9.85 -6.86 -25.38
C VAL A 667 -8.40 -6.40 -25.23
N GLU A 668 -8.17 -5.14 -24.86
CA GLU A 668 -6.82 -4.58 -24.67
C GLU A 668 -6.04 -5.30 -23.54
N ALA A 669 -6.68 -5.59 -22.41
CA ALA A 669 -6.06 -6.36 -21.32
C ALA A 669 -5.66 -7.79 -21.78
N LEU A 670 -6.49 -8.43 -22.62
CA LEU A 670 -6.20 -9.74 -23.19
C LEU A 670 -5.07 -9.69 -24.24
N VAL A 671 -4.97 -8.62 -25.04
CA VAL A 671 -3.82 -8.36 -25.93
C VAL A 671 -2.54 -8.29 -25.11
N GLN A 672 -2.56 -7.58 -23.99
CA GLN A 672 -1.41 -7.39 -23.10
C GLN A 672 -1.12 -8.60 -22.19
N LYS A 673 -1.92 -9.68 -22.28
CA LYS A 673 -1.83 -10.91 -21.46
C LYS A 673 -1.96 -10.67 -19.95
N GLN A 674 -2.79 -9.70 -19.56
CA GLN A 674 -3.05 -9.36 -18.16
C GLN A 674 -4.36 -10.00 -17.68
N ASP A 675 -4.30 -11.28 -17.30
CA ASP A 675 -5.50 -12.06 -16.95
C ASP A 675 -6.18 -11.56 -15.67
N ASP A 676 -5.40 -11.07 -14.70
CA ASP A 676 -5.92 -10.47 -13.46
C ASP A 676 -6.74 -9.20 -13.74
N VAL A 677 -6.24 -8.35 -14.65
CA VAL A 677 -6.93 -7.12 -15.07
C VAL A 677 -8.22 -7.46 -15.82
N ALA A 678 -8.19 -8.50 -16.65
CA ALA A 678 -9.38 -8.98 -17.35
C ALA A 678 -10.46 -9.46 -16.37
N GLN A 679 -10.09 -10.16 -15.30
CA GLN A 679 -11.04 -10.57 -14.25
C GLN A 679 -11.66 -9.38 -13.53
N VAL A 680 -10.86 -8.37 -13.19
CA VAL A 680 -11.37 -7.13 -12.58
C VAL A 680 -12.31 -6.39 -13.53
N LEU A 681 -12.01 -6.32 -14.83
CA LEU A 681 -12.89 -5.71 -15.83
C LEU A 681 -14.23 -6.45 -15.97
N LEU A 682 -14.23 -7.78 -15.89
CA LEU A 682 -15.47 -8.57 -15.84
C LEU A 682 -16.30 -8.25 -14.59
N SER A 683 -15.64 -8.11 -13.42
CA SER A 683 -16.32 -7.70 -12.19
C SER A 683 -16.89 -6.28 -12.24
N LEU A 684 -16.27 -5.40 -13.04
CA LEU A 684 -16.75 -4.03 -13.31
C LEU A 684 -17.84 -3.97 -14.38
N GLY A 685 -18.28 -5.11 -14.92
CA GLY A 685 -19.41 -5.21 -15.85
C GLY A 685 -19.05 -5.13 -17.33
N ALA A 686 -17.83 -5.51 -17.73
CA ALA A 686 -17.47 -5.61 -19.15
C ALA A 686 -18.30 -6.70 -19.88
N ASP A 687 -19.00 -6.34 -20.96
CA ASP A 687 -19.78 -7.29 -21.74
C ASP A 687 -18.88 -8.11 -22.68
N LEU A 688 -18.85 -9.43 -22.46
CA LEU A 688 -18.09 -10.40 -23.26
C LEU A 688 -18.55 -10.46 -24.73
N ARG A 689 -19.83 -10.22 -25.02
CA ARG A 689 -20.36 -10.25 -26.39
C ARG A 689 -19.86 -9.05 -27.20
N ASP A 690 -19.86 -7.88 -26.59
CA ASP A 690 -19.33 -6.67 -27.21
C ASP A 690 -17.81 -6.78 -27.38
N ALA A 691 -17.10 -7.34 -26.38
CA ALA A 691 -15.66 -7.59 -26.45
C ALA A 691 -15.32 -8.56 -27.61
N LEU A 692 -16.10 -9.62 -27.80
CA LEU A 692 -15.97 -10.53 -28.94
C LEU A 692 -16.20 -9.79 -30.26
N GLY A 693 -17.20 -8.91 -30.33
CA GLY A 693 -17.46 -8.04 -31.46
C GLY A 693 -16.26 -7.15 -31.81
N HIS A 694 -15.56 -6.60 -30.82
CA HIS A 694 -14.34 -5.82 -31.02
C HIS A 694 -13.14 -6.70 -31.44
N ALA A 695 -12.95 -7.87 -30.83
CA ALA A 695 -11.90 -8.82 -31.21
C ALA A 695 -12.05 -9.35 -32.65
N THR A 696 -13.30 -9.56 -33.12
CA THR A 696 -13.55 -9.94 -34.52
C THR A 696 -13.12 -8.86 -35.52
N LYS A 697 -13.30 -7.58 -35.17
CA LYS A 697 -12.84 -6.45 -36.00
C LYS A 697 -11.30 -6.37 -36.07
N MET A 698 -10.61 -6.75 -35.00
CA MET A 698 -9.14 -6.82 -34.96
C MET A 698 -8.55 -8.07 -35.66
N ARG A 699 -9.39 -9.06 -36.01
CA ARG A 699 -9.01 -10.33 -36.64
C ARG A 699 -8.03 -11.19 -35.83
N ASP A 700 -7.94 -11.01 -34.52
CA ASP A 700 -7.05 -11.80 -33.65
C ASP A 700 -7.73 -13.10 -33.19
N ARG A 701 -7.32 -14.23 -33.80
CA ARG A 701 -7.89 -15.57 -33.50
C ARG A 701 -7.58 -16.07 -32.10
N ALA A 702 -6.45 -15.65 -31.50
CA ALA A 702 -6.07 -16.10 -30.18
C ALA A 702 -6.96 -15.46 -29.10
N ILE A 703 -7.24 -14.17 -29.24
CA ILE A 703 -8.10 -13.42 -28.31
C ILE A 703 -9.55 -13.87 -28.44
N MET A 704 -10.03 -14.11 -29.67
CA MET A 704 -11.37 -14.67 -29.89
C MET A 704 -11.54 -16.02 -29.19
N SER A 705 -10.55 -16.91 -29.26
CA SER A 705 -10.60 -18.19 -28.53
C SER A 705 -10.67 -17.98 -27.02
N ARG A 706 -9.82 -17.10 -26.46
CA ARG A 706 -9.80 -16.82 -25.01
C ARG A 706 -11.12 -16.22 -24.51
N LEU A 707 -11.72 -15.30 -25.27
CA LEU A 707 -13.03 -14.73 -24.93
C LEU A 707 -14.14 -15.79 -24.96
N VAL A 708 -14.10 -16.72 -25.92
CA VAL A 708 -15.05 -17.84 -25.99
C VAL A 708 -14.87 -18.80 -24.81
N ASP A 709 -13.64 -19.04 -24.38
CA ASP A 709 -13.37 -19.87 -23.19
C ASP A 709 -13.88 -19.19 -21.92
N LEU A 710 -13.68 -17.87 -21.78
CA LEU A 710 -14.24 -17.08 -20.67
C LEU A 710 -15.77 -16.98 -20.66
N MET A 711 -16.43 -17.11 -21.82
CA MET A 711 -17.90 -17.20 -21.90
C MET A 711 -18.44 -18.59 -21.52
N ARG A 712 -17.60 -19.63 -21.55
CA ARG A 712 -17.97 -21.01 -21.23
C ARG A 712 -17.73 -21.35 -19.75
N ALA A 713 -16.73 -20.71 -19.14
CA ALA A 713 -16.52 -20.70 -17.70
C ALA A 713 -17.64 -19.91 -17.01
#